data_AF-A0A7C3WQV1-F1
#
_entry.id   AF-A0A7C3WQV1-F1
#
_cell.length_a   1.000
_cell.length_b   1.000
_cell.length_c   1.000
_cell.angle_alpha   90.00
_cell.angle_beta   90.00
_cell.angle_gamma   90.00
#
_symmetry.space_group_name_H-M   'P 1'
#
loop_
_entity.id
_entity.type
_entity.pdbx_description
1 polymer ?
#
loop_
_entity_poly.entity_id
_entity_poly.type
_entity_poly.pdbx_seq_one_letter_code
_entity_poly.pdbx_strand_id
1 'polypeptide(L)'
;LGADNLLNPLIAERYSAVVGQVCRQAHLEFLRAAELDGEQRLVRRARIYSLLIELAMNTAGLEMDWARVPEAERAKAYKALLEELSSLEAVERGEGGEPVAAAAAVATKLEDMRKVMSSNPRTKSLLAWIAERVRERLDAGAPASSFAREASREIQGTAYYRMSKLGLCRFGNDYALGLRWLRHMGFVQVSTNPVLAAEAYKDDPSLWDRFRDYLRRNPQLLEKVESDPDALAMAATLIALWPNMEVFRPVAYLLDFQDGMISYQLNPNVADSVEGSLRDALRIYTLSEEYFRLYDDYLLWGWPAYMERGRPNIVFKVAGSSEAAIEITRRLESLGIGTNNTVTFTVSQEVQLILAKIEGRVEAVRRGVRLTKVYETNMGGRLEAHLREVKAAELIKTALKQLGDSAEEALAELARKLGVPNPVPGTRWVAPSGWGYDLEASSLEEKAELVASQAYVRSLANQHLAEFLARAGVCGATVEEVMSCLRAWEEAISLAGTLVAQRVWWIFFSDENYGKWISYIVRKYGVTPEQAEEVLSGIDVLPASKRKPADTYLTLARRNMTNTEFPNHQLNVHLEYAEGRVRLEDYDYAVTRSHSPGIVVLLSTMEDFRKAYELTPELASALRDAGVEGVEAMGLGGLKPGEWASFGPRVKTMRGFTNAYNAFRDACVRVARELRRG
;
A
#
# COMPACT_ATOMS: atom_id res chain seq x y z
N LEU A 1 6.50 21.16 4.73
CA LEU A 1 5.67 22.19 5.41
C LEU A 1 5.62 23.51 4.65
N GLY A 2 6.65 24.37 4.65
CA GLY A 2 6.58 25.69 4.00
C GLY A 2 6.20 25.64 2.51
N ALA A 3 6.77 24.70 1.75
CA ALA A 3 6.39 24.47 0.35
C ALA A 3 4.96 23.92 0.18
N ASP A 4 4.45 23.18 1.16
CA ASP A 4 3.11 22.57 1.10
C ASP A 4 2.02 23.57 1.46
N ASN A 5 2.31 24.55 2.32
CA ASN A 5 1.38 25.65 2.62
C ASN A 5 0.98 26.42 1.35
N LEU A 6 1.88 26.51 0.36
CA LEU A 6 1.63 27.17 -0.92
C LEU A 6 0.72 26.38 -1.87
N LEU A 7 0.28 25.19 -1.48
CA LEU A 7 -0.84 24.49 -2.13
C LEU A 7 -2.21 25.08 -1.75
N ASN A 8 -2.24 26.21 -1.02
CA ASN A 8 -3.45 26.91 -0.63
C ASN A 8 -4.34 27.23 -1.85
N PRO A 9 -5.59 26.71 -1.91
CA PRO A 9 -6.50 26.99 -3.02
C PRO A 9 -6.79 28.49 -3.23
N LEU A 10 -6.68 29.32 -2.18
CA LEU A 10 -6.95 30.76 -2.27
C LEU A 10 -5.90 31.54 -3.08
N ILE A 11 -4.71 30.97 -3.31
CA ILE A 11 -3.66 31.62 -4.08
C ILE A 11 -3.54 31.08 -5.51
N ALA A 12 -4.40 30.15 -5.92
CA ALA A 12 -4.27 29.41 -7.19
C ALA A 12 -4.09 30.34 -8.42
N GLU A 13 -4.93 31.37 -8.55
CA GLU A 13 -4.90 32.35 -9.65
C GLU A 13 -3.72 33.33 -9.59
N ARG A 14 -2.97 33.34 -8.48
CA ARG A 14 -1.82 34.23 -8.26
C ARG A 14 -0.57 33.46 -7.83
N TYR A 15 -0.55 32.15 -8.07
CA TYR A 15 0.47 31.26 -7.54
C TYR A 15 1.88 31.69 -7.97
N SER A 16 2.07 32.05 -9.24
CA SER A 16 3.36 32.51 -9.76
C SER A 16 3.85 33.80 -9.10
N ALA A 17 2.94 34.71 -8.76
CA ALA A 17 3.28 35.95 -8.08
C ALA A 17 3.74 35.70 -6.65
N VAL A 18 3.07 34.80 -5.93
CA VAL A 18 3.47 34.42 -4.56
C VAL A 18 4.81 33.67 -4.59
N VAL A 19 4.99 32.72 -5.49
CA VAL A 19 6.27 32.02 -5.68
C VAL A 19 7.40 33.01 -5.99
N GLY A 20 7.16 34.00 -6.86
CA GLY A 20 8.16 35.04 -7.14
C GLY A 20 8.55 35.86 -5.90
N GLN A 21 7.61 36.13 -4.99
CA GLN A 21 7.93 36.79 -3.71
C GLN A 21 8.75 35.88 -2.79
N VAL A 22 8.48 34.57 -2.79
CA VAL A 22 9.26 33.59 -2.05
C VAL A 22 10.68 33.49 -2.61
N CYS A 23 10.85 33.42 -3.94
CA CYS A 23 12.16 33.46 -4.60
C CYS A 23 12.95 34.69 -4.15
N ARG A 24 12.34 35.88 -4.19
CA ARG A 24 12.97 37.12 -3.71
C ARG A 24 13.41 37.02 -2.25
N GLN A 25 12.56 36.51 -1.35
CA GLN A 25 12.93 36.39 0.08
C GLN A 25 14.03 35.34 0.28
N ALA A 26 13.94 34.20 -0.40
CA ALA A 26 14.95 33.16 -0.41
C ALA A 26 16.31 33.72 -0.85
N HIS A 27 16.34 34.53 -1.92
CA HIS A 27 17.54 35.19 -2.42
C HIS A 27 18.18 36.10 -1.36
N LEU A 28 17.38 36.98 -0.74
CA LEU A 28 17.86 37.89 0.30
C LEU A 28 18.42 37.12 1.51
N GLU A 29 17.72 36.07 1.95
CA GLU A 29 18.18 35.21 3.05
C GLU A 29 19.45 34.44 2.68
N PHE A 30 19.61 34.08 1.41
CA PHE A 30 20.80 33.40 0.91
C PHE A 30 22.04 34.30 0.95
N LEU A 31 21.87 35.57 0.55
CA LEU A 31 22.92 36.57 0.62
C LEU A 31 23.29 36.91 2.07
N ARG A 32 22.29 37.06 2.95
CA ARG A 32 22.52 37.27 4.40
C ARG A 32 23.30 36.13 5.05
N ALA A 33 23.11 34.89 4.58
CA ALA A 33 23.86 33.75 5.09
C ALA A 33 25.39 33.90 4.88
N ALA A 34 25.85 34.79 3.99
CA ALA A 34 27.27 35.09 3.81
C ALA A 34 27.93 35.74 5.05
N GLU A 35 27.15 36.28 5.98
CA GLU A 35 27.65 36.83 7.25
C GLU A 35 27.86 35.74 8.32
N LEU A 36 27.33 34.53 8.10
CA LEU A 36 27.46 33.40 9.02
C LEU A 36 28.81 32.69 8.85
N ASP A 37 29.20 31.94 9.89
CA ASP A 37 30.34 31.02 9.82
C ASP A 37 30.12 29.93 8.75
N GLY A 38 31.19 29.21 8.38
CA GLY A 38 31.17 28.27 7.26
C GLY A 38 30.11 27.17 7.38
N GLU A 39 29.91 26.61 8.57
CA GLU A 39 28.94 25.52 8.79
C GLU A 39 27.50 26.05 8.82
N GLN A 40 27.27 27.12 9.58
CA GLN A 40 25.95 27.75 9.66
C GLN A 40 25.50 28.30 8.30
N ARG A 41 26.42 28.88 7.52
CA ARG A 41 26.19 29.32 6.14
C ARG A 41 25.76 28.16 5.26
N LEU A 42 26.52 27.05 5.29
CA LEU A 42 26.22 25.86 4.50
C LEU A 42 24.83 25.31 4.82
N VAL A 43 24.51 25.15 6.11
CA VAL A 43 23.21 24.64 6.56
C VAL A 43 22.07 25.58 6.16
N ARG A 44 22.24 26.90 6.33
CA ARG A 44 21.22 27.89 5.96
C ARG A 44 20.96 27.88 4.45
N ARG A 45 22.02 27.89 3.63
CA ARG A 45 21.91 27.84 2.17
C ARG A 45 21.32 26.52 1.67
N ALA A 46 21.73 25.38 2.22
CA ALA A 46 21.17 24.07 1.87
C ALA A 46 19.66 23.97 2.19
N ARG A 47 19.20 24.59 3.28
CA ARG A 47 17.76 24.69 3.61
C ARG A 47 16.99 25.56 2.61
N ILE A 48 17.59 26.65 2.11
CA ILE A 48 16.99 27.50 1.07
C ILE A 48 16.86 26.72 -0.24
N TYR A 49 17.91 26.03 -0.68
CA TYR A 49 17.82 25.14 -1.86
C TYR A 49 16.75 24.07 -1.66
N SER A 50 16.72 23.44 -0.50
CA SER A 50 15.71 22.42 -0.19
C SER A 50 14.29 22.98 -0.31
N LEU A 51 14.02 24.20 0.18
CA LEU A 51 12.72 24.85 0.03
C LEU A 51 12.36 25.09 -1.45
N LEU A 52 13.28 25.66 -2.23
CA LEU A 52 13.05 25.99 -3.64
C LEU A 52 12.90 24.73 -4.51
N ILE A 53 13.69 23.68 -4.24
CA ILE A 53 13.54 22.37 -4.89
C ILE A 53 12.16 21.78 -4.57
N GLU A 54 11.74 21.78 -3.30
CA GLU A 54 10.42 21.27 -2.92
C GLU A 54 9.27 22.05 -3.57
N LEU A 55 9.42 23.37 -3.74
CA LEU A 55 8.47 24.18 -4.50
C LEU A 55 8.47 23.82 -5.98
N ALA A 56 9.62 23.57 -6.58
CA ALA A 56 9.72 23.13 -7.97
C ALA A 56 9.04 21.77 -8.16
N MET A 57 9.27 20.83 -7.24
CA MET A 57 8.65 19.50 -7.29
C MET A 57 7.13 19.56 -7.08
N ASN A 58 6.65 20.32 -6.09
CA ASN A 58 5.21 20.56 -5.91
C ASN A 58 4.59 21.18 -7.16
N THR A 59 5.28 22.14 -7.80
CA THR A 59 4.78 22.82 -9.00
C THR A 59 4.70 21.91 -10.22
N ALA A 60 5.65 20.97 -10.35
CA ALA A 60 5.68 19.99 -11.44
C ALA A 60 4.77 18.76 -11.20
N GLY A 61 4.44 18.47 -9.93
CA GLY A 61 3.65 17.33 -9.52
C GLY A 61 2.14 17.51 -9.70
N LEU A 62 1.40 16.44 -9.42
CA LEU A 62 -0.08 16.43 -9.50
C LEU A 62 -0.75 17.22 -8.37
N GLU A 63 0.00 17.65 -7.35
CA GLU A 63 -0.53 18.50 -6.29
C GLU A 63 -1.13 19.80 -6.82
N MET A 64 -0.59 20.35 -7.91
CA MET A 64 -1.13 21.56 -8.52
C MET A 64 -2.51 21.35 -9.16
N ASP A 65 -2.80 20.13 -9.64
CA ASP A 65 -4.14 19.77 -10.14
C ASP A 65 -5.14 19.77 -8.99
N TRP A 66 -4.78 19.16 -7.86
CA TRP A 66 -5.63 19.13 -6.67
C TRP A 66 -5.83 20.53 -6.07
N ALA A 67 -4.79 21.37 -6.08
CA ALA A 67 -4.84 22.77 -5.67
C ALA A 67 -5.54 23.69 -6.70
N ARG A 68 -5.94 23.16 -7.86
CA ARG A 68 -6.62 23.89 -8.95
C ARG A 68 -5.83 25.09 -9.48
N VAL A 69 -4.50 25.02 -9.44
CA VAL A 69 -3.64 26.07 -9.99
C VAL A 69 -3.71 26.02 -11.52
N PRO A 70 -3.94 27.13 -12.24
CA PRO A 70 -3.95 27.11 -13.71
C PRO A 70 -2.57 26.77 -14.30
N GLU A 71 -2.55 26.07 -15.43
CA GLU A 71 -1.30 25.65 -16.10
C GLU A 71 -0.37 26.83 -16.42
N ALA A 72 -0.94 27.98 -16.82
CA ALA A 72 -0.17 29.20 -17.08
C ALA A 72 0.56 29.72 -15.83
N GLU A 73 -0.09 29.68 -14.67
CA GLU A 73 0.51 30.06 -13.39
C GLU A 73 1.60 29.06 -12.98
N ARG A 74 1.37 27.76 -13.16
CA ARG A 74 2.37 26.72 -12.90
C ARG A 74 3.62 26.89 -13.74
N ALA A 75 3.46 27.06 -15.05
CA ALA A 75 4.58 27.20 -15.98
C ALA A 75 5.45 28.43 -15.63
N LYS A 76 4.80 29.55 -15.31
CA LYS A 76 5.49 30.77 -14.89
C LYS A 76 6.20 30.60 -13.55
N ALA A 77 5.56 29.98 -12.56
CA ALA A 77 6.15 29.70 -11.26
C ALA A 77 7.36 28.75 -11.38
N TYR A 78 7.23 27.66 -12.13
CA TYR A 78 8.29 26.68 -12.34
C TYR A 78 9.51 27.31 -13.01
N LYS A 79 9.29 28.14 -14.04
CA LYS A 79 10.36 28.90 -14.68
C LYS A 79 11.09 29.81 -13.68
N ALA A 80 10.35 30.58 -12.87
CA ALA A 80 10.94 31.46 -11.86
C ALA A 80 11.77 30.68 -10.82
N LEU A 81 11.30 29.49 -10.40
CA LEU A 81 12.03 28.62 -9.47
C LEU A 81 13.35 28.11 -10.08
N LEU A 82 13.35 27.68 -11.35
CA LEU A 82 14.57 27.24 -12.03
C LEU A 82 15.56 28.39 -12.22
N GLU A 83 15.08 29.59 -12.58
CA GLU A 83 15.92 30.78 -12.71
C GLU A 83 16.53 31.19 -11.36
N GLU A 84 15.75 31.16 -10.28
CA GLU A 84 16.24 31.47 -8.93
C GLU A 84 17.29 30.45 -8.47
N LEU A 85 17.01 29.15 -8.60
CA LEU A 85 17.97 28.10 -8.26
C LEU A 85 19.30 28.31 -9.00
N SER A 86 19.24 28.59 -10.31
CA SER A 86 20.43 28.86 -11.12
C SER A 86 21.17 30.13 -10.68
N SER A 87 20.43 31.17 -10.29
CA SER A 87 21.02 32.41 -9.76
C SER A 87 21.77 32.18 -8.45
N LEU A 88 21.22 31.39 -7.51
CA LEU A 88 21.88 31.09 -6.24
C LEU A 88 23.14 30.24 -6.44
N GLU A 89 23.10 29.28 -7.36
CA GLU A 89 24.27 28.47 -7.72
C GLU A 89 25.37 29.35 -8.32
N ALA A 90 25.02 30.35 -9.13
CA ALA A 90 25.98 31.31 -9.68
C ALA A 90 26.65 32.15 -8.59
N VAL A 91 25.92 32.53 -7.55
CA VAL A 91 26.50 33.23 -6.38
C VAL A 91 27.53 32.35 -5.69
N GLU A 92 27.22 31.09 -5.38
CA GLU A 92 28.19 30.19 -4.75
C GLU A 92 29.43 29.92 -5.60
N ARG A 93 29.25 29.72 -6.92
CA ARG A 93 30.39 29.58 -7.83
C ARG A 93 31.27 30.83 -7.85
N GLY A 94 30.66 32.02 -7.80
CA GLY A 94 31.39 33.28 -7.72
C GLY A 94 32.19 33.45 -6.42
N GLU A 95 31.72 32.87 -5.31
CA GLU A 95 32.37 32.94 -4.00
C GLU A 95 33.43 31.86 -3.77
N GLY A 96 33.18 30.62 -4.23
CA GLY A 96 33.95 29.44 -3.85
C GLY A 96 34.28 28.47 -4.99
N GLY A 97 34.01 28.86 -6.25
CA GLY A 97 34.27 28.04 -7.45
C GLY A 97 33.23 26.94 -7.71
N GLU A 98 32.57 26.43 -6.67
CA GLU A 98 31.61 25.33 -6.75
C GLU A 98 30.36 25.57 -5.88
N PRO A 99 29.17 25.10 -6.30
CA PRO A 99 27.92 25.28 -5.55
C PRO A 99 27.73 24.19 -4.47
N VAL A 100 28.54 24.25 -3.42
CA VAL A 100 28.63 23.19 -2.38
C VAL A 100 27.31 23.01 -1.62
N ALA A 101 26.61 24.08 -1.23
CA ALA A 101 25.35 23.97 -0.50
C ALA A 101 24.24 23.38 -1.39
N ALA A 102 24.23 23.72 -2.68
CA ALA A 102 23.32 23.15 -3.66
C ALA A 102 23.56 21.65 -3.83
N ALA A 103 24.83 21.25 -4.02
CA ALA A 103 25.21 19.85 -4.16
C ALA A 103 24.84 19.03 -2.92
N ALA A 104 25.06 19.57 -1.71
CA ALA A 104 24.66 18.92 -0.46
C ALA A 104 23.13 18.73 -0.37
N ALA A 105 22.34 19.77 -0.70
CA ALA A 105 20.88 19.67 -0.70
C ALA A 105 20.38 18.60 -1.69
N VAL A 106 20.94 18.55 -2.89
CA VAL A 106 20.61 17.55 -3.91
C VAL A 106 21.02 16.14 -3.49
N ALA A 107 22.19 15.98 -2.88
CA ALA A 107 22.67 14.70 -2.38
C ALA A 107 21.68 14.09 -1.36
N THR A 108 21.20 14.90 -0.41
CA THR A 108 20.18 14.46 0.57
C THR A 108 18.89 14.02 -0.11
N LYS A 109 18.44 14.73 -1.16
CA LYS A 109 17.22 14.34 -1.91
C LYS A 109 17.39 13.02 -2.65
N LEU A 110 18.53 12.82 -3.30
CA LEU A 110 18.83 11.56 -4.00
C LEU A 110 19.00 10.39 -3.02
N GLU A 111 19.58 10.62 -1.85
CA GLU A 111 19.72 9.62 -0.80
C GLU A 111 18.35 9.19 -0.26
N ASP A 112 17.44 10.14 -0.03
CA ASP A 112 16.07 9.86 0.40
C ASP A 112 15.30 8.98 -0.61
N MET A 113 15.54 9.15 -1.91
CA MET A 113 14.97 8.28 -2.94
C MET A 113 15.62 6.88 -2.95
N ARG A 114 16.95 6.81 -2.76
CA ARG A 114 17.73 5.56 -2.84
C ARG A 114 17.54 4.62 -1.67
N LYS A 115 17.25 5.13 -0.46
CA LYS A 115 17.04 4.29 0.73
C LYS A 115 15.77 3.43 0.66
N VAL A 116 14.84 3.74 -0.24
CA VAL A 116 13.57 3.00 -0.36
C VAL A 116 13.85 1.56 -0.80
N MET A 117 13.64 0.61 0.12
CA MET A 117 13.96 -0.82 -0.01
C MET A 117 15.47 -1.14 -0.09
N SER A 118 16.35 -0.26 0.40
CA SER A 118 17.80 -0.48 0.29
C SER A 118 18.32 -1.65 1.11
N SER A 119 17.59 -2.10 2.13
CA SER A 119 17.95 -3.29 2.92
C SER A 119 17.85 -4.61 2.16
N ASN A 120 17.16 -4.63 0.99
CA ASN A 120 17.03 -5.83 0.17
C ASN A 120 17.80 -5.70 -1.15
N PRO A 121 19.04 -6.21 -1.24
CA PRO A 121 19.89 -6.05 -2.42
C PRO A 121 19.40 -6.83 -3.65
N ARG A 122 18.40 -7.72 -3.51
CA ARG A 122 17.85 -8.52 -4.62
C ARG A 122 16.80 -7.79 -5.44
N THR A 123 16.46 -6.56 -5.07
CA THR A 123 15.37 -5.81 -5.70
C THR A 123 15.69 -4.32 -5.72
N LYS A 124 14.93 -3.58 -6.50
CA LYS A 124 15.12 -2.15 -6.73
C LYS A 124 13.77 -1.46 -6.76
N SER A 125 13.65 -0.34 -6.04
CA SER A 125 12.45 0.48 -6.06
C SER A 125 12.42 1.41 -7.28
N LEU A 126 11.21 1.82 -7.70
CA LEU A 126 11.03 2.83 -8.75
C LEU A 126 11.80 4.12 -8.41
N LEU A 127 11.75 4.56 -7.16
CA LEU A 127 12.44 5.77 -6.71
C LEU A 127 13.96 5.65 -6.76
N ALA A 128 14.53 4.51 -6.35
CA ALA A 128 15.97 4.29 -6.48
C ALA A 128 16.41 4.28 -7.95
N TRP A 129 15.59 3.71 -8.85
CA TRP A 129 15.82 3.74 -10.29
C TRP A 129 15.77 5.17 -10.86
N ILE A 130 14.77 5.98 -10.47
CA ILE A 130 14.71 7.40 -10.88
C ILE A 130 15.93 8.16 -10.38
N ALA A 131 16.33 7.96 -9.11
CA ALA A 131 17.46 8.68 -8.51
C ALA A 131 18.77 8.45 -9.25
N GLU A 132 19.01 7.23 -9.76
CA GLU A 132 20.19 6.94 -10.58
C GLU A 132 20.15 7.67 -11.92
N ARG A 133 19.01 7.69 -12.59
CA ARG A 133 18.84 8.37 -13.89
C ARG A 133 18.97 9.89 -13.77
N VAL A 134 18.42 10.46 -12.70
CA VAL A 134 18.62 11.88 -12.39
C VAL A 134 20.09 12.16 -12.16
N ARG A 135 20.78 11.34 -11.37
CA ARG A 135 22.21 11.49 -11.07
C ARG A 135 23.09 11.46 -12.33
N GLU A 136 22.79 10.59 -13.29
CA GLU A 136 23.52 10.49 -14.56
C GLU A 136 23.44 11.75 -15.42
N ARG A 137 22.48 12.65 -15.15
CA ARG A 137 22.22 13.87 -15.92
C ARG A 137 22.39 15.15 -15.12
N LEU A 138 22.93 15.06 -13.90
CA LEU A 138 23.19 16.25 -13.09
C LEU A 138 24.34 17.07 -13.67
N ASP A 139 24.15 18.37 -13.70
CA ASP A 139 25.21 19.33 -13.98
C ASP A 139 25.92 19.68 -12.65
N ALA A 140 27.19 19.33 -12.53
CA ALA A 140 28.00 19.65 -11.36
C ALA A 140 28.13 21.17 -11.12
N GLY A 141 28.07 21.96 -12.20
CA GLY A 141 28.06 23.42 -12.12
C GLY A 141 26.72 23.97 -11.66
N ALA A 142 25.62 23.26 -11.84
CA ALA A 142 24.26 23.72 -11.54
C ALA A 142 23.40 22.58 -10.94
N PRO A 143 23.78 22.02 -9.79
CA PRO A 143 23.25 20.75 -9.31
C PRO A 143 21.77 20.82 -8.91
N ALA A 144 21.31 21.87 -8.23
CA ALA A 144 19.93 22.04 -7.79
C ALA A 144 18.98 22.39 -8.94
N SER A 145 19.36 23.29 -9.86
CA SER A 145 18.52 23.65 -11.00
C SER A 145 18.42 22.51 -12.03
N SER A 146 19.52 21.79 -12.28
CA SER A 146 19.51 20.57 -13.10
C SER A 146 18.75 19.42 -12.43
N PHE A 147 18.90 19.23 -11.12
CA PHE A 147 18.12 18.24 -10.35
C PHE A 147 16.62 18.50 -10.48
N ALA A 148 16.16 19.71 -10.20
CA ALA A 148 14.73 20.04 -10.25
C ALA A 148 14.13 19.75 -11.64
N ARG A 149 14.88 20.05 -12.70
CA ARG A 149 14.49 19.77 -14.09
C ARG A 149 14.42 18.28 -14.39
N GLU A 150 15.50 17.54 -14.12
CA GLU A 150 15.59 16.12 -14.46
C GLU A 150 14.67 15.26 -13.58
N ALA A 151 14.55 15.56 -12.28
CA ALA A 151 13.62 14.87 -11.39
C ALA A 151 12.17 15.08 -11.82
N SER A 152 11.79 16.31 -12.19
CA SER A 152 10.44 16.60 -12.71
C SER A 152 10.16 15.81 -14.00
N ARG A 153 11.13 15.78 -14.92
CA ARG A 153 11.03 15.03 -16.17
C ARG A 153 10.84 13.53 -15.93
N GLU A 154 11.66 12.92 -15.08
CA GLU A 154 11.58 11.48 -14.80
C GLU A 154 10.27 11.12 -14.08
N ILE A 155 9.82 11.92 -13.10
CA ILE A 155 8.53 11.73 -12.41
C ILE A 155 7.36 11.79 -13.39
N GLN A 156 7.29 12.83 -14.21
CA GLN A 156 6.22 13.01 -15.21
C GLN A 156 6.28 11.97 -16.34
N GLY A 157 7.43 11.31 -16.52
CA GLY A 157 7.64 10.22 -17.47
C GLY A 157 7.14 8.85 -16.97
N THR A 158 6.81 8.71 -15.68
CA THR A 158 6.39 7.42 -15.12
C THR A 158 4.99 7.00 -15.58
N ALA A 159 4.75 5.68 -15.59
CA ALA A 159 3.42 5.13 -15.86
C ALA A 159 2.38 5.65 -14.85
N TYR A 160 2.76 5.75 -13.57
CA TYR A 160 1.87 6.24 -12.50
C TYR A 160 1.46 7.69 -12.67
N TYR A 161 2.40 8.59 -12.98
CA TYR A 161 2.04 9.98 -13.26
C TYR A 161 1.04 10.06 -14.43
N ARG A 162 1.27 9.29 -15.49
CA ARG A 162 0.38 9.27 -16.67
C ARG A 162 -0.99 8.69 -16.34
N MET A 163 -1.06 7.53 -15.68
CA MET A 163 -2.33 6.91 -15.27
C MET A 163 -3.13 7.83 -14.34
N SER A 164 -2.48 8.45 -13.36
CA SER A 164 -3.11 9.40 -12.43
C SER A 164 -3.59 10.67 -13.16
N LYS A 165 -2.75 11.26 -14.03
CA LYS A 165 -3.10 12.47 -14.80
C LYS A 165 -4.27 12.22 -15.76
N LEU A 166 -4.34 11.05 -16.37
CA LEU A 166 -5.43 10.62 -17.24
C LEU A 166 -6.68 10.19 -16.46
N GLY A 167 -6.59 10.07 -15.12
CA GLY A 167 -7.67 9.64 -14.25
C GLY A 167 -8.07 8.17 -14.45
N LEU A 168 -7.12 7.31 -14.83
CA LEU A 168 -7.37 5.88 -15.11
C LEU A 168 -7.60 5.07 -13.83
N CYS A 169 -6.95 5.44 -12.73
CA CYS A 169 -7.08 4.80 -11.42
C CYS A 169 -6.45 5.69 -10.33
N ARG A 170 -6.81 5.47 -9.07
CA ARG A 170 -6.06 5.96 -7.90
C ARG A 170 -4.96 4.96 -7.51
N PHE A 171 -3.89 5.45 -6.90
CA PHE A 171 -2.75 4.64 -6.49
C PHE A 171 -2.35 4.86 -5.04
N GLY A 172 -1.90 3.78 -4.42
CA GLY A 172 -1.40 3.74 -3.07
C GLY A 172 -0.08 3.00 -2.93
N ASN A 173 0.64 3.24 -1.84
CA ASN A 173 1.96 2.66 -1.58
C ASN A 173 1.95 1.69 -0.39
N ASP A 174 2.44 0.46 -0.59
CA ASP A 174 2.69 -0.54 0.46
C ASP A 174 4.11 -0.40 1.04
N TYR A 175 4.48 0.82 1.44
CA TYR A 175 5.77 1.10 2.10
C TYR A 175 5.70 2.44 2.86
N ALA A 176 6.53 2.58 3.90
CA ALA A 176 6.53 3.79 4.72
C ALA A 176 7.49 4.90 4.21
N LEU A 177 8.39 4.60 3.27
CA LEU A 177 9.43 5.53 2.80
C LEU A 177 9.19 6.01 1.36
N GLY A 178 9.80 7.14 1.00
CA GLY A 178 9.76 7.70 -0.36
C GLY A 178 8.46 8.41 -0.75
N LEU A 179 7.53 8.54 0.20
CA LEU A 179 6.16 8.99 -0.04
C LEU A 179 6.04 10.38 -0.64
N ARG A 180 6.96 11.29 -0.30
CA ARG A 180 7.01 12.65 -0.85
C ARG A 180 7.09 12.63 -2.38
N TRP A 181 7.95 11.77 -2.91
CA TRP A 181 8.15 11.60 -4.35
C TRP A 181 6.97 10.94 -5.05
N LEU A 182 6.35 9.95 -4.39
CA LEU A 182 5.16 9.27 -4.91
C LEU A 182 3.94 10.21 -4.94
N ARG A 183 3.82 11.13 -3.97
CA ARG A 183 2.78 12.17 -3.97
C ARG A 183 2.86 13.04 -5.23
N HIS A 184 4.06 13.43 -5.66
CA HIS A 184 4.26 14.16 -6.91
C HIS A 184 3.76 13.38 -8.15
N MET A 185 3.83 12.05 -8.11
CA MET A 185 3.32 11.15 -9.16
C MET A 185 1.80 10.93 -9.11
N GLY A 186 1.10 11.46 -8.10
CA GLY A 186 -0.35 11.29 -7.94
C GLY A 186 -0.79 10.11 -7.07
N PHE A 187 0.12 9.52 -6.30
CA PHE A 187 -0.31 8.62 -5.25
C PHE A 187 -1.16 9.40 -4.24
N VAL A 188 -2.18 8.75 -3.69
CA VAL A 188 -3.17 9.36 -2.78
C VAL A 188 -3.45 8.50 -1.56
N GLN A 189 -2.82 7.33 -1.46
CA GLN A 189 -3.03 6.38 -0.37
C GLN A 189 -1.71 5.77 0.09
N VAL A 190 -1.62 5.45 1.37
CA VAL A 190 -0.51 4.65 1.92
C VAL A 190 -1.08 3.56 2.78
N SER A 191 -0.44 2.40 2.68
CA SER A 191 -0.82 1.20 3.37
C SER A 191 0.38 0.70 4.15
N THR A 192 0.25 0.65 5.48
CA THR A 192 1.29 0.08 6.34
C THR A 192 0.74 -1.06 7.17
N ASN A 193 1.64 -1.81 7.79
CA ASN A 193 1.36 -2.88 8.74
C ASN A 193 2.60 -3.04 9.65
N PRO A 194 2.57 -3.86 10.72
CA PRO A 194 3.69 -3.98 11.64
C PRO A 194 4.99 -4.48 10.99
N VAL A 195 4.91 -5.35 9.96
CA VAL A 195 6.07 -5.78 9.19
C VAL A 195 6.72 -4.57 8.51
N LEU A 196 5.91 -3.77 7.81
CA LEU A 196 6.37 -2.59 7.09
C LEU A 196 6.90 -1.51 8.03
N ALA A 197 6.29 -1.33 9.20
CA ALA A 197 6.79 -0.44 10.24
C ALA A 197 8.17 -0.93 10.73
N ALA A 198 8.32 -2.22 11.02
CA ALA A 198 9.61 -2.78 11.43
C ALA A 198 10.69 -2.66 10.35
N GLU A 199 10.36 -2.88 9.07
CA GLU A 199 11.29 -2.65 7.96
C GLU A 199 11.69 -1.17 7.85
N ALA A 200 10.77 -0.22 8.12
CA ALA A 200 11.11 1.21 8.13
C ALA A 200 12.19 1.55 9.17
N TYR A 201 12.15 0.93 10.36
CA TYR A 201 13.19 1.08 11.38
C TYR A 201 14.54 0.43 11.00
N LYS A 202 14.54 -0.51 10.05
CA LYS A 202 15.78 -1.10 9.51
C LYS A 202 16.38 -0.22 8.40
N ASP A 203 15.52 0.29 7.51
CA ASP A 203 15.93 1.18 6.42
C ASP A 203 16.32 2.58 6.93
N ASP A 204 15.70 3.06 8.01
CA ASP A 204 15.99 4.34 8.67
C ASP A 204 16.21 4.16 10.18
N PRO A 205 17.47 3.87 10.61
CA PRO A 205 17.79 3.70 12.02
C PRO A 205 17.52 4.92 12.91
N SER A 206 17.39 6.14 12.35
CA SER A 206 17.11 7.37 13.11
C SER A 206 15.73 7.36 13.78
N LEU A 207 14.81 6.49 13.31
CA LEU A 207 13.51 6.29 13.95
C LEU A 207 13.65 5.76 15.38
N TRP A 208 14.71 5.01 15.70
CA TRP A 208 14.96 4.57 17.07
C TRP A 208 15.29 5.75 17.99
N ASP A 209 16.00 6.75 17.51
CA ASP A 209 16.31 7.95 18.30
C ASP A 209 15.06 8.78 18.56
N ARG A 210 14.21 8.95 17.54
CA ARG A 210 12.89 9.60 17.70
C ARG A 210 12.01 8.85 18.69
N PHE A 211 12.03 7.52 18.66
CA PHE A 211 11.32 6.71 19.63
C PHE A 211 11.84 6.90 21.05
N ARG A 212 13.17 6.94 21.25
CA ARG A 212 13.76 7.22 22.56
C ARG A 212 13.34 8.60 23.09
N ASP A 213 13.38 9.62 22.24
CA ASP A 213 12.96 10.97 22.61
C ASP A 213 11.47 11.05 22.96
N TYR A 214 10.63 10.33 22.22
CA TYR A 214 9.21 10.22 22.52
C TYR A 214 8.98 9.56 23.89
N LEU A 215 9.69 8.48 24.20
CA LEU A 215 9.57 7.79 25.50
C LEU A 215 10.03 8.69 26.66
N ARG A 216 11.10 9.48 26.49
CA ARG A 216 11.55 10.45 27.51
C ARG A 216 10.49 11.51 27.83
N ARG A 217 9.71 11.92 26.83
CA ARG A 217 8.59 12.87 26.99
C ARG A 217 7.32 12.21 27.52
N ASN A 218 7.26 10.88 27.57
CA ASN A 218 6.11 10.08 27.96
C ASN A 218 6.49 9.02 29.01
N PRO A 219 6.94 9.41 30.21
CA PRO A 219 7.44 8.48 31.22
C PRO A 219 6.41 7.41 31.65
N GLN A 220 5.12 7.70 31.54
CA GLN A 220 4.03 6.74 31.81
C GLN A 220 4.10 5.47 30.94
N LEU A 221 4.70 5.54 29.75
CA LEU A 221 4.93 4.37 28.90
C LEU A 221 6.10 3.51 29.42
N LEU A 222 7.10 4.13 30.05
CA LEU A 222 8.23 3.43 30.66
C LEU A 222 7.81 2.71 31.94
N GLU A 223 6.88 3.29 32.71
CA GLU A 223 6.33 2.65 33.92
C GLU A 223 5.59 1.34 33.60
N LYS A 224 4.94 1.29 32.43
CA LYS A 224 4.07 0.18 32.00
C LYS A 224 4.71 -0.79 31.00
N VAL A 225 6.05 -0.77 30.85
CA VAL A 225 6.76 -1.64 29.88
C VAL A 225 6.34 -3.11 29.96
N GLU A 226 6.18 -3.64 31.18
CA GLU A 226 5.85 -5.06 31.39
C GLU A 226 4.33 -5.33 31.37
N SER A 227 3.50 -4.36 31.73
CA SER A 227 2.05 -4.53 31.87
C SER A 227 1.25 -4.13 30.64
N ASP A 228 1.81 -3.30 29.75
CA ASP A 228 1.22 -2.85 28.49
C ASP A 228 2.29 -2.72 27.39
N PRO A 229 2.94 -3.84 26.97
CA PRO A 229 3.98 -3.81 25.95
C PRO A 229 3.44 -3.39 24.57
N ASP A 230 2.16 -3.61 24.30
CA ASP A 230 1.51 -3.22 23.05
C ASP A 230 1.42 -1.69 22.88
N ALA A 231 1.28 -0.93 23.98
CA ALA A 231 1.35 0.53 23.90
C ALA A 231 2.72 1.06 23.41
N LEU A 232 3.81 0.33 23.66
CA LEU A 232 5.13 0.70 23.13
C LEU A 232 5.20 0.46 21.62
N ALA A 233 4.70 -0.68 21.14
CA ALA A 233 4.63 -0.98 19.72
C ALA A 233 3.72 0.02 18.97
N MET A 234 2.58 0.38 19.57
CA MET A 234 1.68 1.40 19.04
C MET A 234 2.38 2.76 18.93
N ALA A 235 3.09 3.20 19.97
CA ALA A 235 3.83 4.47 19.95
C ALA A 235 4.94 4.48 18.89
N ALA A 236 5.73 3.42 18.80
CA ALA A 236 6.76 3.28 17.78
C ALA A 236 6.17 3.28 16.35
N THR A 237 5.02 2.60 16.17
CA THR A 237 4.30 2.61 14.89
C THR A 237 3.83 4.01 14.51
N LEU A 238 3.27 4.77 15.46
CA LEU A 238 2.84 6.17 15.21
C LEU A 238 4.01 7.07 14.82
N ILE A 239 5.17 6.92 15.45
CA ILE A 239 6.37 7.70 15.12
C ILE A 239 6.85 7.43 13.69
N ALA A 240 6.73 6.19 13.22
CA ALA A 240 7.03 5.84 11.84
C ALA A 240 5.96 6.35 10.84
N LEU A 241 4.72 6.57 11.28
CA LEU A 241 3.59 6.92 10.40
C LEU A 241 3.20 8.39 10.39
N TRP A 242 3.46 9.17 11.44
CA TRP A 242 3.18 10.61 11.42
C TRP A 242 3.85 11.32 10.24
N PRO A 243 5.14 11.06 9.90
CA PRO A 243 5.75 11.64 8.71
C PRO A 243 4.97 11.31 7.42
N ASN A 244 4.35 10.14 7.34
CA ASN A 244 3.56 9.73 6.18
C ASN A 244 2.25 10.51 6.12
N MET A 245 1.59 10.67 7.27
CA MET A 245 0.38 11.47 7.40
C MET A 245 0.63 12.94 7.09
N GLU A 246 1.77 13.49 7.52
CA GLU A 246 2.24 14.85 7.17
C GLU A 246 2.42 15.03 5.66
N VAL A 247 3.06 14.07 4.98
CA VAL A 247 3.29 14.13 3.53
C VAL A 247 1.96 14.21 2.76
N PHE A 248 0.97 13.41 3.15
CA PHE A 248 -0.34 13.37 2.50
C PHE A 248 -1.36 14.35 3.06
N ARG A 249 -1.02 15.08 4.13
CA ARG A 249 -1.90 16.07 4.76
C ARG A 249 -2.48 17.09 3.78
N PRO A 250 -1.68 17.69 2.86
CA PRO A 250 -2.23 18.61 1.87
C PRO A 250 -3.23 17.93 0.93
N VAL A 251 -2.97 16.68 0.52
CA VAL A 251 -3.86 15.90 -0.35
C VAL A 251 -5.21 15.69 0.34
N ALA A 252 -5.19 15.31 1.62
CA ALA A 252 -6.40 15.13 2.40
C ALA A 252 -7.25 16.41 2.48
N TYR A 253 -6.64 17.59 2.64
CA TYR A 253 -7.41 18.84 2.65
C TYR A 253 -7.91 19.26 1.26
N LEU A 254 -7.06 19.14 0.24
CA LEU A 254 -7.41 19.54 -1.14
C LEU A 254 -8.50 18.66 -1.75
N LEU A 255 -8.55 17.40 -1.34
CA LEU A 255 -9.52 16.40 -1.81
C LEU A 255 -10.58 16.08 -0.74
N ASP A 256 -10.73 16.93 0.27
CA ASP A 256 -11.76 16.86 1.31
C ASP A 256 -11.91 15.48 1.99
N PHE A 257 -10.77 14.88 2.36
CA PHE A 257 -10.63 13.55 2.96
C PHE A 257 -11.19 12.41 2.10
N GLN A 258 -11.46 12.68 0.81
CA GLN A 258 -11.73 11.65 -0.20
C GLN A 258 -10.44 11.00 -0.70
N ASP A 259 -9.26 11.48 -0.29
CA ASP A 259 -7.96 10.93 -0.66
C ASP A 259 -6.93 11.42 0.38
N GLY A 260 -5.66 11.03 0.24
CA GLY A 260 -4.59 11.40 1.18
C GLY A 260 -4.58 10.56 2.46
N MET A 261 -5.09 9.32 2.40
CA MET A 261 -5.34 8.47 3.56
C MET A 261 -4.19 7.52 3.87
N ILE A 262 -3.82 7.43 5.15
CA ILE A 262 -2.79 6.52 5.65
C ILE A 262 -3.44 5.38 6.42
N SER A 263 -3.20 4.15 6.00
CA SER A 263 -3.77 2.97 6.63
C SER A 263 -2.88 2.48 7.77
N TYR A 264 -3.42 2.47 8.99
CA TYR A 264 -2.77 1.96 10.19
C TYR A 264 -3.34 0.59 10.55
N GLN A 265 -2.50 -0.44 10.71
CA GLN A 265 -2.96 -1.77 11.11
C GLN A 265 -3.22 -1.88 12.61
N LEU A 266 -4.45 -2.20 13.00
CA LEU A 266 -4.80 -2.50 14.39
C LEU A 266 -4.07 -3.75 14.89
N ASN A 267 -3.86 -3.82 16.20
CA ASN A 267 -3.09 -4.87 16.85
C ASN A 267 -3.66 -6.26 16.51
N PRO A 268 -2.88 -7.14 15.84
CA PRO A 268 -3.37 -8.44 15.42
C PRO A 268 -3.70 -9.37 16.60
N ASN A 269 -3.16 -9.12 17.80
CA ASN A 269 -3.44 -9.91 19.00
C ASN A 269 -4.86 -9.68 19.56
N VAL A 270 -5.53 -8.60 19.16
CA VAL A 270 -6.92 -8.27 19.58
C VAL A 270 -7.87 -8.14 18.38
N ALA A 271 -7.48 -8.63 17.20
CA ALA A 271 -8.26 -8.53 15.97
C ALA A 271 -9.65 -9.18 16.06
N ASP A 272 -9.78 -10.22 16.88
CA ASP A 272 -11.05 -10.92 17.11
C ASP A 272 -11.82 -10.34 18.32
N SER A 273 -11.37 -9.22 18.90
CA SER A 273 -12.03 -8.50 20.00
C SER A 273 -12.53 -7.14 19.53
N VAL A 274 -13.86 -6.98 19.49
CA VAL A 274 -14.50 -5.69 19.18
C VAL A 274 -14.05 -4.60 20.15
N GLU A 275 -14.10 -4.88 21.46
CA GLU A 275 -13.72 -3.91 22.49
C GLU A 275 -12.23 -3.54 22.41
N GLY A 276 -11.35 -4.53 22.26
CA GLY A 276 -9.91 -4.31 22.17
C GLY A 276 -9.53 -3.48 20.94
N SER A 277 -10.06 -3.85 19.77
CA SER A 277 -9.81 -3.14 18.51
C SER A 277 -10.34 -1.70 18.52
N LEU A 278 -11.55 -1.47 19.07
CA LEU A 278 -12.10 -0.12 19.19
C LEU A 278 -11.31 0.74 20.18
N ARG A 279 -10.86 0.16 21.30
CA ARG A 279 -10.04 0.86 22.29
C ARG A 279 -8.72 1.34 21.67
N ASP A 280 -8.04 0.46 20.94
CA ASP A 280 -6.79 0.79 20.24
C ASP A 280 -7.02 1.87 19.18
N ALA A 281 -8.05 1.69 18.33
CA ALA A 281 -8.39 2.64 17.28
C ALA A 281 -8.65 4.05 17.84
N LEU A 282 -9.48 4.16 18.90
CA LEU A 282 -9.80 5.44 19.51
C LEU A 282 -8.57 6.10 20.16
N ARG A 283 -7.73 5.31 20.84
CA ARG A 283 -6.47 5.82 21.43
C ARG A 283 -5.54 6.38 20.36
N ILE A 284 -5.36 5.66 19.25
CA ILE A 284 -4.53 6.09 18.13
C ILE A 284 -5.10 7.36 17.47
N TYR A 285 -6.42 7.41 17.29
CA TYR A 285 -7.11 8.54 16.69
C TYR A 285 -6.92 9.81 17.54
N THR A 286 -7.14 9.74 18.85
CA THR A 286 -6.93 10.88 19.77
C THR A 286 -5.49 11.38 19.74
N LEU A 287 -4.50 10.50 19.83
CA LEU A 287 -3.08 10.90 19.78
C LEU A 287 -2.72 11.57 18.44
N SER A 288 -3.27 11.07 17.34
CA SER A 288 -3.06 11.65 16.02
C SER A 288 -3.74 13.01 15.92
N GLU A 289 -4.95 13.16 16.47
CA GLU A 289 -5.68 14.43 16.44
C GLU A 289 -4.92 15.53 17.19
N GLU A 290 -4.40 15.22 18.38
CA GLU A 290 -3.58 16.14 19.17
C GLU A 290 -2.33 16.59 18.41
N TYR A 291 -1.64 15.65 17.76
CA TYR A 291 -0.48 15.95 16.93
C TYR A 291 -0.83 16.86 15.74
N PHE A 292 -1.87 16.51 14.99
CA PHE A 292 -2.23 17.24 13.77
C PHE A 292 -2.88 18.58 14.02
N ARG A 293 -3.48 18.80 15.20
CA ARG A 293 -3.99 20.13 15.56
C ARG A 293 -2.88 21.18 15.51
N LEU A 294 -1.72 20.88 16.10
CA LEU A 294 -0.55 21.76 16.05
C LEU A 294 0.05 21.84 14.64
N TYR A 295 0.14 20.71 13.93
CA TYR A 295 0.69 20.70 12.57
C TYR A 295 -0.13 21.57 11.61
N ASP A 296 -1.46 21.46 11.69
CA ASP A 296 -2.39 22.21 10.84
C ASP A 296 -2.37 23.71 11.13
N ASP A 297 -1.95 24.13 12.32
CA ASP A 297 -1.71 25.55 12.63
C ASP A 297 -0.65 26.18 11.75
N TYR A 298 0.36 25.42 11.35
CA TYR A 298 1.36 25.86 10.39
C TYR A 298 0.98 25.55 8.94
N LEU A 299 0.49 24.34 8.64
CA LEU A 299 0.18 23.95 7.27
C LEU A 299 -0.94 24.81 6.67
N LEU A 300 -2.02 25.02 7.45
CA LEU A 300 -3.23 25.71 6.99
C LEU A 300 -3.23 27.19 7.34
N TRP A 301 -2.08 27.76 7.67
CA TRP A 301 -2.00 29.21 7.89
C TRP A 301 -2.34 29.95 6.59
N GLY A 302 -3.36 30.82 6.65
CA GLY A 302 -3.90 31.53 5.48
C GLY A 302 -4.82 30.70 4.57
N TRP A 303 -5.07 29.41 4.87
CA TRP A 303 -6.07 28.59 4.18
C TRP A 303 -7.49 28.95 4.67
N PRO A 304 -8.57 28.52 3.97
CA PRO A 304 -9.93 28.83 4.38
C PRO A 304 -10.26 28.40 5.82
N ALA A 305 -10.82 29.31 6.61
CA ALA A 305 -11.07 29.10 8.04
C ALA A 305 -12.13 28.03 8.36
N TYR A 306 -12.94 27.62 7.38
CA TYR A 306 -13.98 26.59 7.56
C TYR A 306 -13.43 25.15 7.55
N MET A 307 -12.15 24.95 7.21
CA MET A 307 -11.54 23.62 7.17
C MET A 307 -11.33 23.05 8.59
N GLU A 308 -11.74 21.80 8.79
CA GLU A 308 -11.65 21.09 10.08
C GLU A 308 -10.19 20.76 10.43
N ARG A 309 -9.60 21.48 11.41
CA ARG A 309 -8.23 21.26 11.89
C ARG A 309 -8.14 20.07 12.82
N GLY A 310 -7.02 19.34 12.76
CA GLY A 310 -6.71 18.24 13.66
C GLY A 310 -7.30 16.89 13.22
N ARG A 311 -8.33 16.85 12.38
CA ARG A 311 -8.94 15.59 11.91
C ARG A 311 -7.89 14.65 11.30
N PRO A 312 -7.55 13.49 11.89
CA PRO A 312 -6.53 12.59 11.36
C PRO A 312 -6.86 12.08 9.94
N ASN A 313 -5.90 12.14 9.02
CA ASN A 313 -5.98 11.49 7.70
C ASN A 313 -5.53 10.02 7.79
N ILE A 314 -6.14 9.29 8.73
CA ILE A 314 -5.87 7.88 9.02
C ILE A 314 -7.10 7.03 8.68
N VAL A 315 -6.85 5.81 8.22
CA VAL A 315 -7.86 4.74 8.20
C VAL A 315 -7.35 3.53 8.96
N PHE A 316 -8.20 2.88 9.73
CA PHE A 316 -7.81 1.71 10.50
C PHE A 316 -7.97 0.44 9.69
N LYS A 317 -6.87 -0.31 9.53
CA LYS A 317 -6.96 -1.64 8.96
C LYS A 317 -7.51 -2.62 9.95
N VAL A 318 -8.71 -3.09 9.65
CA VAL A 318 -9.44 -4.09 10.41
C VAL A 318 -9.24 -5.42 9.68
N ALA A 319 -8.64 -6.39 10.36
CA ALA A 319 -8.46 -7.72 9.77
C ALA A 319 -9.81 -8.43 9.66
N GLY A 320 -10.19 -8.88 8.45
CA GLY A 320 -11.32 -9.75 8.15
C GLY A 320 -11.10 -11.18 8.66
N SER A 321 -10.57 -11.30 9.88
CA SER A 321 -10.14 -12.55 10.48
C SER A 321 -11.30 -13.30 11.15
N SER A 322 -12.33 -12.60 11.60
CA SER A 322 -13.52 -13.15 12.26
C SER A 322 -14.72 -12.22 12.10
N GLU A 323 -15.88 -12.65 12.61
CA GLU A 323 -17.12 -11.87 12.63
C GLU A 323 -16.97 -10.53 13.35
N ALA A 324 -16.04 -10.43 14.31
CA ALA A 324 -15.76 -9.18 15.03
C ALA A 324 -15.40 -8.03 14.08
N ALA A 325 -14.76 -8.34 12.93
CA ALA A 325 -14.39 -7.35 11.93
C ALA A 325 -15.59 -6.58 11.38
N ILE A 326 -16.77 -7.21 11.27
CA ILE A 326 -18.00 -6.59 10.78
C ILE A 326 -18.42 -5.48 11.73
N GLU A 327 -18.49 -5.78 13.03
CA GLU A 327 -18.90 -4.82 14.05
C GLU A 327 -17.86 -3.72 14.27
N ILE A 328 -16.55 -4.06 14.28
CA ILE A 328 -15.48 -3.06 14.37
C ILE A 328 -15.59 -2.06 13.21
N THR A 329 -15.80 -2.57 11.99
CA THR A 329 -15.95 -1.75 10.78
C THR A 329 -17.14 -0.82 10.90
N ARG A 330 -18.33 -1.36 11.17
CA ARG A 330 -19.57 -0.58 11.31
C ARG A 330 -19.43 0.51 12.36
N ARG A 331 -18.84 0.19 13.52
CA ARG A 331 -18.69 1.14 14.63
C ARG A 331 -17.72 2.27 14.33
N LEU A 332 -16.55 2.00 13.75
CA LEU A 332 -15.61 3.06 13.37
C LEU A 332 -16.20 3.98 12.30
N GLU A 333 -16.81 3.40 11.27
CA GLU A 333 -17.43 4.16 10.18
C GLU A 333 -18.58 5.05 10.68
N SER A 334 -19.36 4.59 11.68
CA SER A 334 -20.41 5.40 12.34
C SER A 334 -19.90 6.67 13.04
N LEU A 335 -18.60 6.72 13.33
CA LEU A 335 -17.93 7.87 13.93
C LEU A 335 -17.27 8.78 12.87
N GLY A 336 -17.36 8.45 11.58
CA GLY A 336 -16.60 9.11 10.51
C GLY A 336 -15.12 8.72 10.47
N ILE A 337 -14.73 7.72 11.28
CA ILE A 337 -13.37 7.17 11.33
C ILE A 337 -13.28 6.09 10.25
N GLY A 338 -12.46 6.33 9.23
CA GLY A 338 -12.38 5.44 8.09
C GLY A 338 -11.70 4.10 8.41
N THR A 339 -12.09 3.06 7.69
CA THR A 339 -11.51 1.72 7.79
C THR A 339 -10.94 1.24 6.47
N ASN A 340 -9.89 0.43 6.56
CA ASN A 340 -9.34 -0.31 5.43
C ASN A 340 -9.39 -1.80 5.77
N ASN A 341 -10.50 -2.46 5.45
CA ASN A 341 -10.63 -3.88 5.74
C ASN A 341 -9.56 -4.65 4.98
N THR A 342 -8.86 -5.57 5.63
CA THR A 342 -7.73 -6.31 5.06
C THR A 342 -7.70 -7.73 5.60
N VAL A 343 -6.75 -8.57 5.18
CA VAL A 343 -6.83 -10.02 5.40
C VAL A 343 -8.17 -10.57 4.86
N THR A 344 -8.62 -9.97 3.75
CA THR A 344 -9.78 -10.39 2.98
C THR A 344 -9.29 -10.93 1.64
N PHE A 345 -9.88 -12.05 1.24
CA PHE A 345 -9.44 -12.85 0.10
C PHE A 345 -10.61 -13.28 -0.77
N THR A 346 -11.84 -13.15 -0.26
CA THR A 346 -13.03 -13.72 -0.87
C THR A 346 -14.06 -12.66 -1.19
N VAL A 347 -14.86 -12.91 -2.22
CA VAL A 347 -15.99 -12.07 -2.62
C VAL A 347 -16.98 -11.95 -1.46
N SER A 348 -17.28 -13.05 -0.78
CA SER A 348 -18.19 -13.08 0.37
C SER A 348 -17.68 -12.23 1.55
N GLN A 349 -16.38 -12.29 1.88
CA GLN A 349 -15.76 -11.45 2.90
C GLN A 349 -15.88 -9.97 2.56
N GLU A 350 -15.45 -9.60 1.35
CA GLU A 350 -15.40 -8.20 0.91
C GLU A 350 -16.81 -7.60 0.77
N VAL A 351 -17.77 -8.34 0.21
CA VAL A 351 -19.18 -7.89 0.12
C VAL A 351 -19.77 -7.67 1.51
N GLN A 352 -19.55 -8.59 2.46
CA GLN A 352 -20.06 -8.46 3.83
C GLN A 352 -19.49 -7.23 4.55
N LEU A 353 -18.21 -6.93 4.35
CA LEU A 353 -17.54 -5.80 4.99
C LEU A 353 -17.89 -4.47 4.31
N ILE A 354 -18.06 -4.43 2.98
CA ILE A 354 -18.61 -3.26 2.29
C ILE A 354 -20.03 -2.93 2.77
N LEU A 355 -20.88 -3.94 2.99
CA LEU A 355 -22.20 -3.72 3.58
C LEU A 355 -22.12 -3.12 5.00
N ALA A 356 -21.17 -3.58 5.82
CA ALA A 356 -20.92 -3.00 7.15
C ALA A 356 -20.42 -1.55 7.07
N LYS A 357 -19.57 -1.23 6.08
CA LYS A 357 -19.15 0.15 5.81
C LYS A 357 -20.33 1.02 5.44
N ILE A 358 -21.19 0.57 4.51
CA ILE A 358 -22.39 1.31 4.10
C ILE A 358 -23.26 1.63 5.33
N GLU A 359 -23.52 0.64 6.19
CA GLU A 359 -24.34 0.82 7.38
C GLU A 359 -23.73 1.85 8.36
N GLY A 360 -22.45 1.72 8.71
CA GLY A 360 -21.79 2.68 9.59
C GLY A 360 -21.74 4.08 8.99
N ARG A 361 -21.40 4.21 7.72
CA ARG A 361 -21.33 5.51 7.02
C ARG A 361 -22.68 6.20 6.95
N VAL A 362 -23.77 5.45 6.77
CA VAL A 362 -25.14 5.96 6.85
C VAL A 362 -25.43 6.59 8.22
N GLU A 363 -25.00 5.96 9.31
CA GLU A 363 -25.15 6.53 10.66
C GLU A 363 -24.36 7.85 10.81
N ALA A 364 -23.17 7.93 10.23
CA ALA A 364 -22.34 9.14 10.26
C ALA A 364 -22.96 10.31 9.45
N VAL A 365 -23.39 10.08 8.20
CA VAL A 365 -23.99 11.15 7.37
C VAL A 365 -25.30 11.67 7.92
N ARG A 366 -26.11 10.81 8.57
CA ARG A 366 -27.34 11.25 9.27
C ARG A 366 -27.05 12.23 10.41
N ARG A 367 -25.87 12.15 11.01
CA ARG A 367 -25.39 13.07 12.05
C ARG A 367 -24.69 14.31 11.50
N GLY A 368 -24.57 14.44 10.17
CA GLY A 368 -23.78 15.49 9.53
C GLY A 368 -22.27 15.32 9.73
N VAL A 369 -21.81 14.12 10.10
CA VAL A 369 -20.38 13.83 10.22
C VAL A 369 -19.83 13.60 8.80
N ARG A 370 -18.86 14.42 8.41
CA ARG A 370 -18.11 14.25 7.16
C ARG A 370 -17.53 12.85 7.07
N LEU A 371 -17.68 12.21 5.92
CA LEU A 371 -17.08 10.91 5.66
C LEU A 371 -15.62 11.00 5.22
N THR A 372 -14.86 9.97 5.57
CA THR A 372 -13.49 9.75 5.10
C THR A 372 -13.52 8.71 3.97
N LYS A 373 -12.62 8.76 2.97
CA LYS A 373 -12.49 7.64 2.01
C LYS A 373 -11.97 6.38 2.72
N VAL A 374 -12.52 5.24 2.34
CA VAL A 374 -12.31 3.94 2.98
C VAL A 374 -12.08 2.87 1.95
N TYR A 375 -11.51 1.75 2.40
CA TYR A 375 -11.00 0.74 1.49
C TYR A 375 -11.42 -0.66 1.90
N GLU A 376 -11.60 -1.52 0.91
CA GLU A 376 -11.73 -2.97 1.05
C GLU A 376 -10.54 -3.62 0.32
N THR A 377 -9.53 -4.07 1.08
CA THR A 377 -8.27 -4.58 0.53
C THR A 377 -8.38 -6.03 0.10
N ASN A 378 -8.45 -6.28 -1.21
CA ASN A 378 -8.30 -7.61 -1.75
C ASN A 378 -6.82 -8.06 -1.68
N MET A 379 -6.51 -9.09 -0.88
CA MET A 379 -5.16 -9.67 -0.81
C MET A 379 -4.93 -10.73 -1.91
N GLY A 380 -5.19 -10.35 -3.16
CA GLY A 380 -5.20 -11.25 -4.32
C GLY A 380 -3.95 -12.09 -4.48
N GLY A 381 -2.76 -11.49 -4.49
CA GLY A 381 -1.52 -12.27 -4.67
C GLY A 381 -1.15 -13.18 -3.49
N ARG A 382 -1.84 -13.07 -2.34
CA ARG A 382 -1.78 -14.07 -1.25
C ARG A 382 -2.77 -15.21 -1.47
N LEU A 383 -3.96 -14.93 -1.99
CA LEU A 383 -4.88 -15.99 -2.45
C LEU A 383 -4.20 -16.84 -3.53
N GLU A 384 -3.57 -16.21 -4.52
CA GLU A 384 -2.86 -16.90 -5.60
C GLU A 384 -1.71 -17.77 -5.06
N ALA A 385 -0.92 -17.25 -4.12
CA ALA A 385 0.13 -18.02 -3.46
C ALA A 385 -0.46 -19.24 -2.75
N HIS A 386 -1.54 -19.07 -2.00
CA HIS A 386 -2.21 -20.17 -1.31
C HIS A 386 -2.76 -21.23 -2.27
N LEU A 387 -3.49 -20.84 -3.32
CA LEU A 387 -4.03 -21.78 -4.31
C LEU A 387 -2.92 -22.54 -5.04
N ARG A 388 -1.81 -21.86 -5.33
CA ARG A 388 -0.61 -22.49 -5.90
C ARG A 388 -0.03 -23.56 -4.98
N GLU A 389 0.11 -23.26 -3.69
CA GLU A 389 0.59 -24.22 -2.69
C GLU A 389 -0.34 -25.43 -2.56
N VAL A 390 -1.66 -25.20 -2.50
CA VAL A 390 -2.67 -26.26 -2.44
C VAL A 390 -2.57 -27.16 -3.67
N LYS A 391 -2.49 -26.56 -4.87
CA LYS A 391 -2.41 -27.34 -6.10
C LYS A 391 -1.10 -28.10 -6.23
N ALA A 392 0.03 -27.47 -5.90
CA ALA A 392 1.33 -28.12 -5.90
C ALA A 392 1.35 -29.30 -4.90
N ALA A 393 0.84 -29.11 -3.68
CA ALA A 393 0.76 -30.17 -2.68
C ALA A 393 -0.14 -31.32 -3.13
N GLU A 394 -1.30 -31.05 -3.73
CA GLU A 394 -2.19 -32.05 -4.30
C GLU A 394 -1.48 -32.92 -5.35
N LEU A 395 -0.79 -32.28 -6.30
CA LEU A 395 -0.05 -32.97 -7.36
C LEU A 395 1.10 -33.80 -6.80
N ILE A 396 1.88 -33.22 -5.87
CA ILE A 396 2.99 -33.92 -5.22
C ILE A 396 2.48 -35.12 -4.43
N LYS A 397 1.46 -34.95 -3.59
CA LYS A 397 0.86 -36.06 -2.81
C LYS A 397 0.32 -37.17 -3.72
N THR A 398 -0.25 -36.80 -4.87
CA THR A 398 -0.72 -37.78 -5.87
C THR A 398 0.44 -38.57 -6.47
N ALA A 399 1.54 -37.90 -6.82
CA ALA A 399 2.74 -38.57 -7.33
C ALA A 399 3.37 -39.48 -6.26
N LEU A 400 3.43 -39.04 -5.00
CA LEU A 400 3.96 -39.85 -3.90
C LEU A 400 3.17 -41.16 -3.70
N LYS A 401 1.84 -41.11 -3.83
CA LYS A 401 1.00 -42.32 -3.78
C LYS A 401 1.32 -43.31 -4.90
N GLN A 402 1.71 -42.83 -6.08
CA GLN A 402 2.07 -43.66 -7.24
C GLN A 402 3.50 -44.21 -7.15
N LEU A 403 4.41 -43.51 -6.47
CA LEU A 403 5.82 -43.90 -6.31
C LEU A 403 6.07 -44.95 -5.21
N GLY A 404 5.08 -45.21 -4.35
CA GLY A 404 5.15 -46.26 -3.33
C GLY A 404 6.37 -46.12 -2.40
N ASP A 405 7.13 -47.19 -2.26
CA ASP A 405 8.29 -47.27 -1.34
C ASP A 405 9.41 -46.25 -1.64
N SER A 406 9.46 -45.70 -2.86
CA SER A 406 10.46 -44.70 -3.27
C SER A 406 10.04 -43.25 -3.03
N ALA A 407 8.86 -43.04 -2.42
CA ALA A 407 8.24 -41.73 -2.33
C ALA A 407 9.05 -40.73 -1.51
N GLU A 408 9.59 -41.12 -0.36
CA GLU A 408 10.32 -40.19 0.52
C GLU A 408 11.67 -39.77 -0.08
N GLU A 409 12.42 -40.69 -0.68
CA GLU A 409 13.66 -40.39 -1.38
C GLU A 409 13.41 -39.47 -2.59
N ALA A 410 12.35 -39.74 -3.37
CA ALA A 410 11.98 -38.92 -4.51
C ALA A 410 11.57 -37.51 -4.07
N LEU A 411 10.82 -37.38 -2.97
CA LEU A 411 10.47 -36.08 -2.40
C LEU A 411 11.70 -35.31 -1.92
N ALA A 412 12.63 -35.98 -1.23
CA ALA A 412 13.89 -35.39 -0.80
C ALA A 412 14.77 -34.93 -1.97
N GLU A 413 14.75 -35.64 -3.10
CA GLU A 413 15.41 -35.21 -4.33
C GLU A 413 14.79 -33.94 -4.91
N LEU A 414 13.46 -33.89 -5.05
CA LEU A 414 12.74 -32.70 -5.49
C LEU A 414 13.01 -31.51 -4.56
N ALA A 415 12.92 -31.73 -3.25
CA ALA A 415 13.16 -30.72 -2.22
C ALA A 415 14.57 -30.10 -2.37
N ARG A 416 15.61 -30.91 -2.60
CA ARG A 416 16.97 -30.40 -2.86
C ARG A 416 17.03 -29.53 -4.11
N LYS A 417 16.42 -29.96 -5.22
CA LYS A 417 16.40 -29.21 -6.48
C LYS A 417 15.64 -27.89 -6.36
N LEU A 418 14.61 -27.83 -5.51
CA LEU A 418 13.86 -26.61 -5.20
C LEU A 418 14.51 -25.73 -4.12
N GLY A 419 15.63 -26.16 -3.53
CA GLY A 419 16.39 -25.38 -2.57
C GLY A 419 15.89 -25.46 -1.12
N VAL A 420 15.14 -26.49 -0.77
CA VAL A 420 14.78 -26.79 0.63
C VAL A 420 16.06 -27.14 1.41
N PRO A 421 16.30 -26.56 2.60
CA PRO A 421 17.48 -26.84 3.41
C PRO A 421 17.39 -28.22 4.07
N ASN A 422 18.48 -29.00 3.98
CA ASN A 422 18.67 -30.29 4.67
C ASN A 422 17.49 -31.30 4.59
N PRO A 423 16.90 -31.59 3.41
CA PRO A 423 15.76 -32.50 3.29
C PRO A 423 16.22 -33.96 3.33
N VAL A 424 16.60 -34.45 4.52
CA VAL A 424 17.08 -35.83 4.71
C VAL A 424 15.89 -36.78 4.92
N PRO A 425 15.78 -37.90 4.18
CA PRO A 425 14.75 -38.91 4.42
C PRO A 425 14.76 -39.43 5.87
N GLY A 426 13.59 -39.75 6.43
CA GLY A 426 13.43 -40.25 7.80
C GLY A 426 13.62 -39.21 8.91
N THR A 427 13.97 -37.97 8.58
CA THR A 427 14.14 -36.89 9.57
C THR A 427 13.01 -35.88 9.51
N ARG A 428 12.93 -35.03 10.55
CA ARG A 428 12.07 -33.85 10.59
C ARG A 428 12.68 -32.73 9.76
N TRP A 429 11.91 -32.12 8.88
CA TRP A 429 12.33 -30.96 8.09
C TRP A 429 11.84 -29.68 8.75
N VAL A 430 12.71 -28.66 8.78
CA VAL A 430 12.35 -27.32 9.27
C VAL A 430 12.82 -26.31 8.23
N ALA A 431 11.90 -25.52 7.70
CA ALA A 431 12.22 -24.63 6.59
C ALA A 431 11.27 -23.43 6.49
N PRO A 432 11.72 -22.28 5.94
CA PRO A 432 10.87 -21.12 5.72
C PRO A 432 9.64 -21.43 4.86
N SER A 433 8.46 -20.96 5.29
CA SER A 433 7.21 -21.08 4.53
C SER A 433 7.05 -20.06 3.41
N GLY A 434 7.79 -18.94 3.49
CA GLY A 434 7.56 -17.74 2.67
C GLY A 434 6.44 -16.84 3.20
N TRP A 435 5.75 -17.23 4.28
CA TRP A 435 4.72 -16.44 4.95
C TRP A 435 5.22 -15.68 6.20
N GLY A 436 6.54 -15.69 6.46
CA GLY A 436 7.16 -15.01 7.62
C GLY A 436 7.32 -15.90 8.85
N TYR A 437 7.26 -17.22 8.69
CA TYR A 437 7.52 -18.22 9.74
C TYR A 437 8.03 -19.53 9.11
N ASP A 438 8.64 -20.39 9.93
CA ASP A 438 9.10 -21.71 9.50
C ASP A 438 8.01 -22.78 9.64
N LEU A 439 7.99 -23.72 8.70
CA LEU A 439 7.22 -24.95 8.77
C LEU A 439 8.09 -26.05 9.36
N GLU A 440 7.48 -26.90 10.16
CA GLU A 440 8.09 -28.12 10.67
C GLU A 440 7.29 -29.30 10.13
N ALA A 441 7.96 -30.24 9.46
CA ALA A 441 7.33 -31.36 8.76
C ALA A 441 7.99 -32.68 9.16
N SER A 442 7.19 -33.58 9.74
CA SER A 442 7.62 -34.90 10.19
C SER A 442 7.06 -36.01 9.29
N SER A 443 5.79 -35.89 8.89
CA SER A 443 5.14 -36.86 8.00
C SER A 443 5.46 -36.58 6.53
N LEU A 444 5.27 -37.60 5.67
CA LEU A 444 5.44 -37.46 4.22
C LEU A 444 4.49 -36.41 3.62
N GLU A 445 3.26 -36.32 4.15
CA GLU A 445 2.28 -35.33 3.70
C GLU A 445 2.68 -33.90 4.10
N GLU A 446 3.13 -33.70 5.33
CA GLU A 446 3.64 -32.40 5.79
C GLU A 446 4.88 -31.98 5.00
N LYS A 447 5.76 -32.92 4.66
CA LYS A 447 6.94 -32.65 3.81
C LYS A 447 6.52 -32.23 2.41
N ALA A 448 5.49 -32.84 1.84
CA ALA A 448 4.94 -32.44 0.54
C ALA A 448 4.38 -31.01 0.59
N GLU A 449 3.66 -30.65 1.66
CA GLU A 449 3.16 -29.29 1.87
C GLU A 449 4.28 -28.26 2.06
N LEU A 450 5.33 -28.61 2.80
CA LEU A 450 6.51 -27.77 2.97
C LEU A 450 7.20 -27.51 1.63
N VAL A 451 7.44 -28.56 0.84
CA VAL A 451 8.03 -28.43 -0.52
C VAL A 451 7.14 -27.60 -1.43
N ALA A 452 5.81 -27.74 -1.32
CA ALA A 452 4.85 -26.98 -2.11
C ALA A 452 4.74 -25.50 -1.70
N SER A 453 5.29 -25.10 -0.54
CA SER A 453 5.15 -23.73 -0.03
C SER A 453 5.74 -22.68 -0.98
N GLN A 454 5.23 -21.44 -0.91
CA GLN A 454 5.64 -20.34 -1.80
C GLN A 454 7.13 -19.98 -1.67
N ALA A 455 7.80 -20.41 -0.59
CA ALA A 455 9.25 -20.27 -0.46
C ALA A 455 10.00 -21.00 -1.58
N TYR A 456 9.46 -22.15 -2.01
CA TYR A 456 10.13 -23.09 -2.93
C TYR A 456 9.41 -23.22 -4.27
N VAL A 457 8.07 -23.24 -4.28
CA VAL A 457 7.26 -23.26 -5.51
C VAL A 457 6.63 -21.89 -5.72
N ARG A 458 7.38 -20.99 -6.38
CA ARG A 458 6.91 -19.64 -6.74
C ARG A 458 5.99 -19.63 -7.98
N SER A 459 6.11 -20.64 -8.82
CA SER A 459 5.28 -20.88 -10.01
C SER A 459 5.11 -22.38 -10.19
N LEU A 460 3.91 -22.83 -10.61
CA LEU A 460 3.69 -24.23 -10.95
C LEU A 460 4.48 -24.65 -12.19
N ALA A 461 4.74 -23.72 -13.12
CA ALA A 461 5.52 -23.95 -14.32
C ALA A 461 7.03 -24.07 -14.01
N ASN A 462 7.40 -25.03 -13.15
CA ASN A 462 8.75 -25.31 -12.71
C ASN A 462 9.25 -26.63 -13.29
N GLN A 463 10.44 -26.59 -13.91
CA GLN A 463 11.05 -27.75 -14.56
C GLN A 463 11.25 -28.95 -13.63
N HIS A 464 11.75 -28.73 -12.41
CA HIS A 464 12.01 -29.81 -11.46
C HIS A 464 10.73 -30.45 -10.94
N LEU A 465 9.68 -29.64 -10.75
CA LEU A 465 8.35 -30.16 -10.41
C LEU A 465 7.79 -31.01 -11.55
N ALA A 466 7.92 -30.57 -12.81
CA ALA A 466 7.42 -31.32 -13.94
C ALA A 466 8.13 -32.67 -14.14
N GLU A 467 9.47 -32.69 -14.00
CA GLU A 467 10.26 -33.93 -14.02
C GLU A 467 9.82 -34.91 -12.93
N PHE A 468 9.56 -34.41 -11.73
CA PHE A 468 9.08 -35.23 -10.61
C PHE A 468 7.69 -35.81 -10.88
N LEU A 469 6.75 -35.01 -11.37
CA LEU A 469 5.38 -35.47 -11.65
C LEU A 469 5.33 -36.46 -12.84
N ALA A 470 6.15 -36.24 -13.87
CA ALA A 470 6.24 -37.14 -15.03
C ALA A 470 6.72 -38.54 -14.64
N ARG A 471 7.63 -38.67 -13.65
CA ARG A 471 8.07 -39.98 -13.12
C ARG A 471 6.93 -40.82 -12.55
N ALA A 472 5.88 -40.16 -12.06
CA ALA A 472 4.71 -40.81 -11.48
C ALA A 472 3.55 -40.94 -12.49
N GLY A 473 3.59 -40.22 -13.62
CA GLY A 473 2.49 -40.14 -14.57
C GLY A 473 1.35 -39.22 -14.14
N VAL A 474 1.63 -38.26 -13.25
CA VAL A 474 0.66 -37.24 -12.82
C VAL A 474 0.67 -36.09 -13.82
N CYS A 475 -0.52 -35.68 -14.30
CA CYS A 475 -0.69 -34.59 -15.27
C CYS A 475 -0.11 -34.83 -16.68
N GLY A 476 0.39 -36.03 -16.97
CA GLY A 476 0.95 -36.40 -18.27
C GLY A 476 1.96 -37.54 -18.14
N ALA A 477 2.29 -38.19 -19.26
CA ALA A 477 3.31 -39.23 -19.33
C ALA A 477 4.71 -38.66 -19.64
N THR A 478 4.77 -37.48 -20.25
CA THR A 478 6.03 -36.79 -20.60
C THR A 478 6.18 -35.48 -19.84
N VAL A 479 7.41 -34.98 -19.73
CA VAL A 479 7.70 -33.70 -19.07
C VAL A 479 6.99 -32.55 -19.82
N GLU A 480 6.88 -32.61 -21.13
CA GLU A 480 6.18 -31.62 -21.96
C GLU A 480 4.67 -31.58 -21.67
N GLU A 481 4.02 -32.74 -21.58
CA GLU A 481 2.59 -32.83 -21.24
C GLU A 481 2.32 -32.28 -19.84
N VAL A 482 3.16 -32.66 -18.87
CA VAL A 482 3.08 -32.15 -17.50
C VAL A 482 3.30 -30.65 -17.45
N MET A 483 4.31 -30.12 -18.15
CA MET A 483 4.56 -28.68 -18.21
C MET A 483 3.39 -27.91 -18.83
N SER A 484 2.72 -28.46 -19.85
CA SER A 484 1.51 -27.87 -20.42
C SER A 484 0.38 -27.78 -19.39
N CYS A 485 0.15 -28.87 -18.64
CA CYS A 485 -0.83 -28.90 -17.56
C CYS A 485 -0.51 -27.88 -16.46
N LEU A 486 0.75 -27.82 -16.01
CA LEU A 486 1.20 -26.89 -14.98
C LEU A 486 1.07 -25.42 -15.42
N ARG A 487 1.34 -25.11 -16.69
CA ARG A 487 1.15 -23.76 -17.25
C ARG A 487 -0.31 -23.35 -17.29
N ALA A 488 -1.22 -24.25 -17.67
CA ALA A 488 -2.65 -23.96 -17.65
C ALA A 488 -3.15 -23.64 -16.23
N TRP A 489 -2.69 -24.40 -15.24
CA TRP A 489 -2.98 -24.11 -13.83
C TRP A 489 -2.36 -22.79 -13.36
N GLU A 490 -1.10 -22.52 -13.70
CA GLU A 490 -0.44 -21.28 -13.32
C GLU A 490 -1.15 -20.06 -13.92
N GLU A 491 -1.51 -20.10 -15.21
CA GLU A 491 -2.24 -19.04 -15.89
C GLU A 491 -3.56 -18.75 -15.16
N ALA A 492 -4.35 -19.79 -14.90
CA ALA A 492 -5.62 -19.66 -14.20
C ALA A 492 -5.45 -19.15 -12.76
N ILE A 493 -4.59 -19.78 -11.95
CA ILE A 493 -4.37 -19.40 -10.55
C ILE A 493 -3.88 -17.97 -10.45
N SER A 494 -3.03 -17.54 -11.38
CA SER A 494 -2.48 -16.18 -11.39
C SER A 494 -3.52 -15.09 -11.72
N LEU A 495 -4.77 -15.44 -12.02
CA LEU A 495 -5.88 -14.50 -12.18
C LEU A 495 -6.84 -14.52 -10.98
N ALA A 496 -6.69 -15.45 -10.03
CA ALA A 496 -7.66 -15.66 -8.97
C ALA A 496 -7.91 -14.40 -8.12
N GLY A 497 -6.84 -13.68 -7.74
CA GLY A 497 -6.97 -12.41 -7.01
C GLY A 497 -7.66 -11.32 -7.84
N THR A 498 -7.25 -11.17 -9.10
CA THR A 498 -7.86 -10.24 -10.05
C THR A 498 -9.35 -10.52 -10.23
N LEU A 499 -9.76 -11.78 -10.39
CA LEU A 499 -11.15 -12.19 -10.55
C LEU A 499 -12.01 -11.80 -9.34
N VAL A 500 -11.50 -11.98 -8.11
CA VAL A 500 -12.20 -11.56 -6.89
C VAL A 500 -12.40 -10.04 -6.89
N ALA A 501 -11.33 -9.26 -7.11
CA ALA A 501 -11.40 -7.80 -7.14
C ALA A 501 -12.36 -7.28 -8.23
N GLN A 502 -12.32 -7.87 -9.43
CA GLN A 502 -13.22 -7.52 -10.53
C GLN A 502 -14.69 -7.82 -10.17
N ARG A 503 -14.96 -8.98 -9.56
CA ARG A 503 -16.32 -9.35 -9.16
C ARG A 503 -16.87 -8.45 -8.06
N VAL A 504 -16.07 -8.16 -7.02
CA VAL A 504 -16.47 -7.25 -5.94
C VAL A 504 -16.72 -5.84 -6.48
N TRP A 505 -15.81 -5.33 -7.32
CA TRP A 505 -16.01 -4.04 -7.96
C TRP A 505 -17.27 -4.02 -8.82
N TRP A 506 -17.52 -5.06 -9.62
CA TRP A 506 -18.72 -5.16 -10.45
C TRP A 506 -20.00 -5.16 -9.61
N ILE A 507 -20.02 -5.86 -8.46
CA ILE A 507 -21.20 -5.95 -7.59
C ILE A 507 -21.65 -4.55 -7.13
N PHE A 508 -20.72 -3.65 -6.78
CA PHE A 508 -21.05 -2.36 -6.18
C PHE A 508 -20.92 -1.15 -7.11
N PHE A 509 -19.95 -1.17 -8.02
CA PHE A 509 -19.42 0.03 -8.67
C PHE A 509 -19.51 0.03 -10.19
N SER A 510 -19.95 -1.07 -10.81
CA SER A 510 -20.27 -1.08 -12.24
C SER A 510 -21.36 -0.07 -12.56
N ASP A 511 -21.39 0.43 -13.80
CA ASP A 511 -22.43 1.38 -14.24
C ASP A 511 -23.85 0.81 -14.09
N GLU A 512 -24.00 -0.50 -14.23
CA GLU A 512 -25.26 -1.22 -14.10
C GLU A 512 -25.75 -1.34 -12.64
N ASN A 513 -24.82 -1.42 -11.68
CA ASN A 513 -25.16 -1.68 -10.27
C ASN A 513 -25.06 -0.45 -9.36
N TYR A 514 -24.27 0.57 -9.73
CA TYR A 514 -24.04 1.74 -8.88
C TYR A 514 -25.34 2.46 -8.50
N GLY A 515 -26.17 2.81 -9.48
CA GLY A 515 -27.46 3.47 -9.23
C GLY A 515 -28.46 2.60 -8.47
N LYS A 516 -28.33 1.27 -8.56
CA LYS A 516 -29.15 0.31 -7.81
C LYS A 516 -28.79 0.34 -6.33
N TRP A 517 -27.51 0.39 -6.01
CA TRP A 517 -27.03 0.58 -4.63
C TRP A 517 -27.43 1.93 -4.04
N ILE A 518 -27.32 3.02 -4.79
CA ILE A 518 -27.83 4.32 -4.34
C ILE A 518 -29.31 4.23 -3.98
N SER A 519 -30.12 3.67 -4.89
CA SER A 519 -31.56 3.48 -4.67
C SER A 519 -31.85 2.58 -3.46
N TYR A 520 -31.06 1.52 -3.27
CA TYR A 520 -31.16 0.63 -2.13
C TYR A 520 -30.85 1.35 -0.81
N ILE A 521 -29.76 2.11 -0.74
CA ILE A 521 -29.35 2.86 0.45
C ILE A 521 -30.43 3.88 0.84
N VAL A 522 -30.97 4.62 -0.14
CA VAL A 522 -32.08 5.55 0.06
C VAL A 522 -33.31 4.83 0.61
N ARG A 523 -33.75 3.73 -0.02
CA ARG A 523 -34.95 2.99 0.44
C ARG A 523 -34.76 2.37 1.81
N LYS A 524 -33.64 1.69 2.04
CA LYS A 524 -33.39 0.90 3.26
C LYS A 524 -33.13 1.80 4.47
N TYR A 525 -32.41 2.90 4.27
CA TYR A 525 -31.98 3.77 5.35
C TYR A 525 -32.63 5.16 5.33
N GLY A 526 -33.56 5.46 4.43
CA GLY A 526 -34.28 6.74 4.44
C GLY A 526 -33.36 7.97 4.43
N VAL A 527 -32.20 7.88 3.78
CA VAL A 527 -31.27 9.00 3.56
C VAL A 527 -31.55 9.65 2.21
N THR A 528 -31.06 10.88 2.02
CA THR A 528 -31.18 11.57 0.73
C THR A 528 -30.30 10.90 -0.36
N PRO A 529 -30.62 11.09 -1.66
CA PRO A 529 -29.75 10.61 -2.76
C PRO A 529 -28.32 11.13 -2.65
N GLU A 530 -28.13 12.39 -2.24
CA GLU A 530 -26.81 13.01 -2.07
C GLU A 530 -26.01 12.34 -0.93
N GLN A 531 -26.67 12.02 0.19
CA GLN A 531 -26.04 11.27 1.29
C GLN A 531 -25.71 9.83 0.89
N ALA A 532 -26.59 9.18 0.11
CA ALA A 532 -26.31 7.85 -0.41
C ALA A 532 -25.11 7.85 -1.37
N GLU A 533 -24.98 8.89 -2.19
CA GLU A 533 -23.83 9.10 -3.07
C GLU A 533 -22.54 9.31 -2.27
N GLU A 534 -22.57 10.14 -1.21
CA GLU A 534 -21.42 10.36 -0.32
C GLU A 534 -20.98 9.06 0.39
N VAL A 535 -21.95 8.24 0.81
CA VAL A 535 -21.69 6.93 1.43
C VAL A 535 -20.95 6.02 0.47
N LEU A 536 -21.46 5.84 -0.76
CA LEU A 536 -20.97 4.85 -1.70
C LEU A 536 -19.70 5.29 -2.44
N SER A 537 -19.61 6.54 -2.90
CA SER A 537 -18.47 7.08 -3.64
C SER A 537 -17.15 7.09 -2.83
N GLY A 538 -17.27 7.09 -1.50
CA GLY A 538 -16.15 7.05 -0.58
C GLY A 538 -15.58 5.65 -0.29
N ILE A 539 -16.11 4.56 -0.89
CA ILE A 539 -15.63 3.18 -0.65
C ILE A 539 -14.87 2.66 -1.87
N ASP A 540 -13.57 2.41 -1.75
CA ASP A 540 -12.76 1.87 -2.84
C ASP A 540 -12.44 0.38 -2.64
N VAL A 541 -12.50 -0.42 -3.71
CA VAL A 541 -11.80 -1.72 -3.76
C VAL A 541 -10.30 -1.45 -3.88
N LEU A 542 -9.50 -2.20 -3.13
CA LEU A 542 -8.05 -2.01 -3.06
C LEU A 542 -7.30 -3.33 -3.34
N PRO A 543 -7.00 -3.64 -4.61
CA PRO A 543 -6.17 -4.78 -4.97
C PRO A 543 -4.73 -4.60 -4.45
N ALA A 544 -4.26 -5.57 -3.68
CA ALA A 544 -2.96 -5.53 -3.01
C ALA A 544 -2.19 -6.86 -3.11
N SER A 545 -0.98 -6.89 -2.54
CA SER A 545 -0.09 -8.06 -2.54
C SER A 545 0.26 -8.59 -3.93
N LYS A 546 0.28 -7.69 -4.93
CA LYS A 546 0.49 -8.01 -6.35
C LYS A 546 1.83 -8.69 -6.61
N ARG A 547 1.87 -9.54 -7.64
CA ARG A 547 3.04 -10.37 -7.99
C ARG A 547 3.57 -10.05 -9.38
N LYS A 548 2.73 -9.55 -10.29
CA LYS A 548 3.09 -9.25 -11.67
C LYS A 548 2.42 -7.95 -12.15
N PRO A 549 3.04 -7.18 -13.07
CA PRO A 549 2.47 -5.92 -13.56
C PRO A 549 1.01 -5.98 -14.01
N ALA A 550 0.63 -7.08 -14.68
CA ALA A 550 -0.74 -7.32 -15.13
C ALA A 550 -1.80 -7.20 -14.03
N ASP A 551 -1.47 -7.52 -12.77
CA ASP A 551 -2.40 -7.37 -11.62
C ASP A 551 -2.84 -5.91 -11.42
N THR A 552 -2.01 -4.97 -11.84
CA THR A 552 -2.31 -3.53 -11.82
C THR A 552 -3.13 -3.14 -13.02
N TYR A 553 -2.67 -3.52 -14.21
CA TYR A 553 -3.31 -3.11 -15.45
C TYR A 553 -4.72 -3.69 -15.60
N LEU A 554 -4.97 -4.92 -15.15
CA LEU A 554 -6.27 -5.59 -15.25
C LEU A 554 -7.30 -5.13 -14.22
N THR A 555 -6.88 -4.33 -13.24
CA THR A 555 -7.75 -3.79 -12.18
C THR A 555 -7.88 -2.27 -12.25
N LEU A 556 -7.44 -1.63 -13.33
CA LEU A 556 -7.65 -0.19 -13.50
C LEU A 556 -9.14 0.13 -13.65
N ALA A 557 -9.59 1.09 -12.86
CA ALA A 557 -10.93 1.66 -12.94
C ALA A 557 -10.91 3.10 -12.43
N ARG A 558 -11.65 3.99 -13.09
CA ARG A 558 -11.74 5.41 -12.71
C ARG A 558 -12.56 5.60 -11.43
N ARG A 559 -13.56 4.73 -11.22
CA ARG A 559 -14.51 4.76 -10.12
C ARG A 559 -14.14 3.73 -9.05
N ASN A 560 -14.20 4.13 -7.79
CA ASN A 560 -14.13 3.27 -6.60
C ASN A 560 -13.04 2.18 -6.60
N MET A 561 -11.83 2.53 -7.05
CA MET A 561 -10.69 1.64 -7.15
C MET A 561 -9.39 2.38 -6.80
N THR A 562 -8.63 1.81 -5.86
CA THR A 562 -7.30 2.30 -5.49
C THR A 562 -6.32 1.14 -5.52
N ASN A 563 -5.35 1.18 -6.43
CA ASN A 563 -4.34 0.13 -6.56
C ASN A 563 -3.18 0.38 -5.60
N THR A 564 -2.87 -0.56 -4.70
CA THR A 564 -1.79 -0.39 -3.71
C THR A 564 -0.61 -1.32 -3.99
N GLU A 565 0.61 -0.78 -3.90
CA GLU A 565 1.77 -1.42 -4.52
C GLU A 565 3.07 -1.29 -3.73
N PHE A 566 3.88 -2.35 -3.78
CA PHE A 566 5.25 -2.33 -3.28
C PHE A 566 6.17 -1.55 -4.23
N PRO A 567 7.24 -0.91 -3.73
CA PRO A 567 8.11 -0.07 -4.55
C PRO A 567 8.83 -0.80 -5.70
N ASN A 568 9.10 -2.10 -5.57
CA ASN A 568 9.66 -2.92 -6.66
C ASN A 568 8.63 -3.29 -7.72
N HIS A 569 7.39 -3.53 -7.31
CA HIS A 569 6.28 -3.77 -8.23
C HIS A 569 6.02 -2.51 -9.08
N GLN A 570 6.10 -1.33 -8.46
CA GLN A 570 6.01 -0.05 -9.17
C GLN A 570 7.04 0.07 -10.30
N LEU A 571 8.28 -0.37 -10.05
CA LEU A 571 9.31 -0.39 -11.08
C LEU A 571 8.94 -1.34 -12.22
N ASN A 572 8.49 -2.55 -11.92
CA ASN A 572 8.13 -3.54 -12.94
C ASN A 572 6.98 -3.06 -13.85
N VAL A 573 5.95 -2.44 -13.26
CA VAL A 573 4.85 -1.81 -14.02
C VAL A 573 5.40 -0.71 -14.91
N HIS A 574 6.23 0.19 -14.36
CA HIS A 574 6.81 1.28 -15.13
C HIS A 574 7.67 0.77 -16.29
N LEU A 575 8.46 -0.28 -16.11
CA LEU A 575 9.33 -0.83 -17.16
C LEU A 575 8.52 -1.41 -18.32
N GLU A 576 7.41 -2.12 -18.09
CA GLU A 576 6.55 -2.58 -19.19
C GLU A 576 6.01 -1.42 -20.03
N TYR A 577 5.66 -0.30 -19.39
CA TYR A 577 5.24 0.92 -20.07
C TYR A 577 6.40 1.59 -20.81
N ALA A 578 7.55 1.78 -20.15
CA ALA A 578 8.70 2.47 -20.71
C ALA A 578 9.30 1.73 -21.92
N GLU A 579 9.19 0.40 -21.93
CA GLU A 579 9.62 -0.46 -23.04
C GLU A 579 8.57 -0.58 -24.17
N GLY A 580 7.42 0.10 -24.05
CA GLY A 580 6.36 0.10 -25.06
C GLY A 580 5.58 -1.22 -25.16
N ARG A 581 5.66 -2.09 -24.14
CA ARG A 581 4.91 -3.36 -24.10
C ARG A 581 3.43 -3.17 -23.82
N VAL A 582 3.06 -2.02 -23.24
CA VAL A 582 1.68 -1.64 -22.93
C VAL A 582 1.38 -0.23 -23.41
N ARG A 583 0.12 0.01 -23.81
CA ARG A 583 -0.45 1.34 -23.99
C ARG A 583 -1.52 1.53 -22.91
N LEU A 584 -1.40 2.59 -22.11
CA LEU A 584 -2.21 2.76 -20.90
C LEU A 584 -3.70 2.92 -21.22
N GLU A 585 -4.01 3.56 -22.34
CA GLU A 585 -5.37 3.80 -22.83
C GLU A 585 -6.11 2.51 -23.15
N ASP A 586 -5.41 1.45 -23.57
CA ASP A 586 -6.03 0.16 -23.82
C ASP A 586 -6.64 -0.41 -22.53
N TYR A 587 -6.11 -0.04 -21.35
CA TYR A 587 -6.52 -0.53 -20.04
C TYR A 587 -7.51 0.37 -19.29
N ASP A 588 -8.11 1.38 -19.94
CA ASP A 588 -9.20 2.15 -19.31
C ASP A 588 -10.37 1.21 -18.96
N TYR A 589 -10.83 1.27 -17.70
CA TYR A 589 -11.81 0.34 -17.13
C TYR A 589 -11.48 -1.16 -17.34
N ALA A 590 -10.20 -1.53 -17.39
CA ALA A 590 -9.79 -2.93 -17.56
C ALA A 590 -10.36 -3.90 -16.50
N VAL A 591 -10.82 -3.38 -15.34
CA VAL A 591 -11.57 -4.15 -14.34
C VAL A 591 -12.80 -4.88 -14.92
N THR A 592 -13.38 -4.40 -16.03
CA THR A 592 -14.55 -5.03 -16.67
C THR A 592 -14.19 -6.08 -17.71
N ARG A 593 -12.89 -6.25 -18.04
CA ARG A 593 -12.46 -7.20 -19.05
C ARG A 593 -12.82 -8.62 -18.65
N SER A 594 -13.54 -9.30 -19.53
CA SER A 594 -13.84 -10.72 -19.40
C SER A 594 -12.59 -11.56 -19.68
N HIS A 595 -12.45 -12.64 -18.93
CA HIS A 595 -11.42 -13.66 -19.15
C HIS A 595 -12.04 -14.89 -19.83
N SER A 596 -11.20 -15.80 -20.35
CA SER A 596 -11.69 -17.05 -20.93
C SER A 596 -12.57 -17.80 -19.91
N PRO A 597 -13.80 -18.22 -20.25
CA PRO A 597 -14.68 -18.95 -19.34
C PRO A 597 -14.03 -20.22 -18.77
N GLY A 598 -13.11 -20.85 -19.53
CA GLY A 598 -12.36 -22.02 -19.10
C GLY A 598 -11.49 -21.77 -17.85
N ILE A 599 -11.05 -20.52 -17.60
CA ILE A 599 -10.26 -20.18 -16.41
C ILE A 599 -11.09 -20.36 -15.14
N VAL A 600 -12.29 -19.77 -15.11
CA VAL A 600 -13.18 -19.88 -13.94
C VAL A 600 -13.62 -21.33 -13.76
N VAL A 601 -13.96 -22.04 -14.85
CA VAL A 601 -14.33 -23.46 -14.79
C VAL A 601 -13.21 -24.30 -14.18
N LEU A 602 -11.96 -24.09 -14.61
CA LEU A 602 -10.80 -24.82 -14.09
C LEU A 602 -10.59 -24.51 -12.60
N LEU A 603 -10.59 -23.24 -12.22
CA LEU A 603 -10.38 -22.83 -10.83
C LEU A 603 -11.51 -23.31 -9.90
N SER A 604 -12.76 -23.32 -10.38
CA SER A 604 -13.92 -23.83 -9.61
C SER A 604 -13.83 -25.32 -9.28
N THR A 605 -12.91 -26.09 -9.88
CA THR A 605 -12.62 -27.45 -9.41
C THR A 605 -11.87 -27.48 -8.08
N MET A 606 -11.23 -26.37 -7.68
CA MET A 606 -10.58 -26.20 -6.38
C MET A 606 -11.59 -25.68 -5.34
N GLU A 607 -11.76 -26.40 -4.24
CA GLU A 607 -12.66 -25.99 -3.15
C GLU A 607 -12.33 -24.61 -2.59
N ASP A 608 -11.06 -24.31 -2.35
CA ASP A 608 -10.63 -23.02 -1.79
C ASP A 608 -10.89 -21.85 -2.74
N PHE A 609 -10.84 -22.08 -4.06
CA PHE A 609 -11.23 -21.04 -5.01
C PHE A 609 -12.74 -20.83 -5.05
N ARG A 610 -13.55 -21.90 -4.99
CA ARG A 610 -15.02 -21.76 -4.89
C ARG A 610 -15.40 -20.94 -3.65
N LYS A 611 -14.81 -21.25 -2.49
CA LYS A 611 -15.00 -20.46 -1.25
C LYS A 611 -14.56 -19.00 -1.42
N ALA A 612 -13.49 -18.76 -2.18
CA ALA A 612 -13.00 -17.42 -2.46
C ALA A 612 -13.91 -16.62 -3.42
N TYR A 613 -14.52 -17.27 -4.38
CA TYR A 613 -15.16 -16.59 -5.51
C TYR A 613 -16.69 -16.53 -5.40
N GLU A 614 -17.32 -17.50 -4.74
CA GLU A 614 -18.78 -17.61 -4.61
C GLU A 614 -19.33 -16.77 -3.44
N LEU A 615 -20.63 -16.51 -3.47
CA LEU A 615 -21.37 -15.81 -2.42
C LEU A 615 -21.89 -16.79 -1.36
N THR A 616 -22.35 -16.27 -0.22
CA THR A 616 -23.23 -17.04 0.67
C THR A 616 -24.70 -16.83 0.29
N PRO A 617 -25.62 -17.73 0.68
CA PRO A 617 -27.06 -17.55 0.46
C PRO A 617 -27.61 -16.23 1.01
N GLU A 618 -27.12 -15.79 2.17
CA GLU A 618 -27.53 -14.56 2.83
C GLU A 618 -27.10 -13.33 2.03
N LEU A 619 -25.85 -13.31 1.56
CA LEU A 619 -25.33 -12.23 0.72
C LEU A 619 -26.04 -12.19 -0.63
N ALA A 620 -26.27 -13.35 -1.26
CA ALA A 620 -27.06 -13.43 -2.49
C ALA A 620 -28.46 -12.82 -2.31
N SER A 621 -29.10 -13.03 -1.15
CA SER A 621 -30.38 -12.39 -0.83
C SER A 621 -30.27 -10.88 -0.69
N ALA A 622 -29.22 -10.38 -0.03
CA ALA A 622 -28.99 -8.95 0.13
C ALA A 622 -28.73 -8.27 -1.24
N LEU A 623 -27.98 -8.91 -2.13
CA LEU A 623 -27.72 -8.41 -3.48
C LEU A 623 -29.00 -8.36 -4.33
N ARG A 624 -29.89 -9.36 -4.23
CA ARG A 624 -31.19 -9.35 -4.90
C ARG A 624 -32.09 -8.22 -4.40
N ASP A 625 -32.11 -7.96 -3.09
CA ASP A 625 -32.88 -6.86 -2.50
C ASP A 625 -32.34 -5.47 -2.93
N ALA A 626 -31.03 -5.37 -3.17
CA ALA A 626 -30.41 -4.22 -3.81
C ALA A 626 -30.70 -4.10 -5.32
N GLY A 627 -31.24 -5.15 -5.96
CA GLY A 627 -31.58 -5.18 -7.38
C GLY A 627 -30.46 -5.67 -8.30
N VAL A 628 -29.38 -6.24 -7.75
CA VAL A 628 -28.28 -6.80 -8.53
C VAL A 628 -28.77 -8.04 -9.29
N GLU A 629 -28.51 -8.08 -10.59
CA GLU A 629 -28.92 -9.17 -11.48
C GLU A 629 -27.83 -10.24 -11.59
N GLY A 630 -28.20 -11.45 -12.05
CA GLY A 630 -27.22 -12.52 -12.29
C GLY A 630 -26.63 -13.16 -11.03
N VAL A 631 -27.16 -12.86 -9.84
CA VAL A 631 -26.68 -13.37 -8.54
C VAL A 631 -26.62 -14.91 -8.52
N GLU A 632 -27.58 -15.59 -9.13
CA GLU A 632 -27.60 -17.08 -9.17
C GLU A 632 -26.40 -17.67 -9.92
N ALA A 633 -25.84 -16.95 -10.90
CA ALA A 633 -24.66 -17.40 -11.64
C ALA A 633 -23.34 -17.21 -10.86
N MET A 634 -23.38 -16.57 -9.69
CA MET A 634 -22.20 -16.31 -8.87
C MET A 634 -21.83 -17.47 -7.94
N GLY A 635 -22.70 -18.46 -7.79
CA GLY A 635 -22.52 -19.58 -6.86
C GLY A 635 -22.83 -19.21 -5.41
N LEU A 636 -23.11 -20.23 -4.59
CA LEU A 636 -23.59 -20.10 -3.20
C LEU A 636 -22.69 -20.83 -2.17
N GLY A 637 -21.54 -21.34 -2.61
CA GLY A 637 -20.54 -22.02 -1.79
C GLY A 637 -19.48 -21.10 -1.17
N GLY A 638 -19.78 -19.81 -1.07
CA GLY A 638 -18.89 -18.80 -0.49
C GLY A 638 -18.67 -18.98 1.02
N LEU A 639 -17.61 -18.35 1.51
CA LEU A 639 -17.16 -18.44 2.90
C LEU A 639 -18.03 -17.63 3.86
N LYS A 640 -18.63 -18.26 4.87
CA LYS A 640 -19.44 -17.58 5.90
C LYS A 640 -18.56 -16.88 6.95
N PRO A 641 -19.06 -15.83 7.64
CA PRO A 641 -18.31 -15.13 8.69
C PRO A 641 -17.66 -16.04 9.75
N GLY A 642 -18.38 -17.04 10.26
CA GLY A 642 -17.84 -18.03 11.20
C GLY A 642 -16.74 -18.93 10.65
N GLU A 643 -16.56 -19.01 9.33
CA GLU A 643 -15.53 -19.82 8.66
C GLU A 643 -14.27 -19.02 8.31
N TRP A 644 -14.27 -17.69 8.47
CA TRP A 644 -13.13 -16.82 8.13
C TRP A 644 -11.87 -17.22 8.90
N ALA A 645 -12.03 -17.71 10.13
CA ALA A 645 -10.92 -18.05 11.01
C ALA A 645 -10.05 -19.21 10.49
N SER A 646 -10.67 -20.17 9.80
CA SER A 646 -10.04 -21.41 9.32
C SER A 646 -9.61 -21.34 7.86
N PHE A 647 -9.96 -20.28 7.13
CA PHE A 647 -9.61 -20.18 5.71
C PHE A 647 -8.10 -20.10 5.50
N GLY A 648 -7.56 -20.98 4.66
CA GLY A 648 -6.13 -21.20 4.50
C GLY A 648 -5.28 -19.94 4.29
N PRO A 649 -5.59 -19.03 3.34
CA PRO A 649 -4.79 -17.82 3.13
C PRO A 649 -4.89 -16.84 4.33
N ARG A 650 -6.02 -16.81 5.03
CA ARG A 650 -6.21 -16.04 6.28
C ARG A 650 -5.31 -16.57 7.38
N VAL A 651 -5.34 -17.89 7.63
CA VAL A 651 -4.52 -18.54 8.68
C VAL A 651 -3.04 -18.24 8.47
N LYS A 652 -2.53 -18.47 7.25
CA LYS A 652 -1.12 -18.23 6.89
C LYS A 652 -0.74 -16.76 7.04
N THR A 653 -1.61 -15.85 6.60
CA THR A 653 -1.37 -14.40 6.68
C THR A 653 -1.37 -13.87 8.10
N MET A 654 -2.39 -14.22 8.89
CA MET A 654 -2.49 -13.78 10.29
C MET A 654 -1.31 -14.29 11.11
N ARG A 655 -0.90 -15.55 10.94
CA ARG A 655 0.28 -16.08 11.64
C ARG A 655 1.53 -15.26 11.33
N GLY A 656 1.78 -14.96 10.06
CA GLY A 656 2.91 -14.12 9.65
C GLY A 656 2.86 -12.71 10.25
N PHE A 657 1.70 -12.05 10.19
CA PHE A 657 1.52 -10.70 10.73
C PHE A 657 1.65 -10.65 12.26
N THR A 658 1.06 -11.60 12.98
CA THR A 658 1.16 -11.69 14.44
C THR A 658 2.61 -11.93 14.88
N ASN A 659 3.33 -12.85 14.22
CA ASN A 659 4.73 -13.11 14.54
C ASN A 659 5.62 -11.87 14.34
N ALA A 660 5.43 -11.16 13.23
CA ALA A 660 6.18 -9.95 12.94
C ALA A 660 5.84 -8.81 13.92
N TYR A 661 4.57 -8.63 14.25
CA TYR A 661 4.13 -7.66 15.25
C TYR A 661 4.76 -7.93 16.62
N ASN A 662 4.72 -9.18 17.08
CA ASN A 662 5.31 -9.56 18.37
C ASN A 662 6.84 -9.34 18.38
N ALA A 663 7.54 -9.68 17.30
CA ALA A 663 8.97 -9.43 17.19
C ALA A 663 9.31 -7.92 17.23
N PHE A 664 8.50 -7.08 16.59
CA PHE A 664 8.65 -5.62 16.62
C PHE A 664 8.35 -5.04 18.01
N ARG A 665 7.27 -5.50 18.65
CA ARG A 665 6.91 -5.13 20.03
C ARG A 665 8.06 -5.46 20.99
N ASP A 666 8.64 -6.65 20.87
CA ASP A 666 9.73 -7.07 21.74
C ASP A 666 10.99 -6.22 21.51
N ALA A 667 11.23 -5.74 20.28
CA ALA A 667 12.29 -4.76 20.01
C ALA A 667 12.02 -3.42 20.70
N CYS A 668 10.78 -2.92 20.66
CA CYS A 668 10.39 -1.69 21.35
C CYS A 668 10.55 -1.83 22.88
N VAL A 669 10.16 -2.98 23.44
CA VAL A 669 10.35 -3.31 24.87
C VAL A 669 11.83 -3.30 25.24
N ARG A 670 12.72 -3.87 24.43
CA ARG A 670 14.18 -3.82 24.68
C ARG A 670 14.70 -2.39 24.79
N VAL A 671 14.35 -1.53 23.83
CA VAL A 671 14.76 -0.11 23.85
C VAL A 671 14.22 0.62 25.07
N ALA A 672 12.95 0.38 25.44
CA ALA A 672 12.36 1.00 26.62
C ALA A 672 13.03 0.53 27.93
N ARG A 673 13.42 -0.75 28.03
CA ARG A 673 14.18 -1.29 29.18
C ARG A 673 15.58 -0.69 29.28
N GLU A 674 16.25 -0.46 28.16
CA GLU A 674 17.56 0.22 28.12
C GLU A 674 17.45 1.64 28.68
N LEU A 675 16.44 2.40 28.27
CA LEU A 675 16.18 3.76 28.76
C LEU A 675 15.78 3.85 30.24
N ARG A 676 15.27 2.78 30.85
CA ARG A 676 15.01 2.75 32.31
C ARG A 676 16.25 2.51 33.14
N ARG A 677 17.29 1.91 32.53
CA ARG A 677 18.51 1.48 33.22
C ARG A 677 19.62 2.53 33.15
N GLY A 678 19.65 3.31 32.08
CA GLY A 678 20.51 4.50 31.93
C GLY A 678 19.78 5.75 32.39
#